data_AF-A0A421B2U1-F1
#
_entry.id   AF-A0A421B2U1-F1
#
_cell.length_a   1.000
_cell.length_b   1.000
_cell.length_c   1.000
_cell.angle_alpha   90.00
_cell.angle_beta   90.00
_cell.angle_gamma   90.00
#
_symmetry.space_group_name_H-M   'P 1'
#
loop_
_entity.id
_entity.type
_entity.pdbx_description
1 polymer ?
#
loop_
_entity_poly.entity_id
_entity_poly.type
_entity_poly.pdbx_seq_one_letter_code
_entity_poly.pdbx_strand_id
1 'polypeptide(L)'
;MSEPDPSFDLVDQPWVMVRMNDGRVIELSLLDTFRRAREIACLLGDVPTQVFALTRLLLAILHRAVDGPADVDAWERLWADGFPVGTVETYLDRHRDRFDLLHPVTPFFQVAGLRTSKGEVSELSKLIADVPNGRPFFSTRVGAPLRLSLAEAARWVVHCQAFDISGIKSGAVGDDRVTGGKGYPIGQGWSGHLGGMLVEGHNLRETLLLNLIAADFEPADGARDDLPVWERVAPGAAEEVPGGRAPAGPLELFTWQSRRIRLAVAADEVTGVLVCNGDKLTPQNLFAVEPHTAWRRSKAQQTKLKSSTPVYMPLEHDPSRAIWRGLQAMLPTAAVSTSGAEPAARLSPQVIRWVGHLRWEDALPADFTVGLHSTGVVYGSQNSVVDEIVEDRMSLAAVLLAQGAADLTEVVVSCVAAAEDAAKALGALAANLVEAGGGEHAGPRSRAIESAYDELDPLFRAWVRELGPASDPTTCQQHWHETADRAVRRLGLELVAQAPKVSWAGRVRTGRPVSAVHADEWFDSALRKALPMSHLPDRMTTREAMTTPTPEKSIQDSGPLRGIVADRAGSLQDAYLRKVSAGVAALARLRRGAGKSPGSVVDILEHTLHPVFACGSRDDEPTRDEIAAHHCLTMFALHQQSQAQRMHRPGIRLGTAIRRLVPTDSRPDNPVTRRFAMLSTADSLDELVHHLRGVVQLLRGAGTPLDYGWLAQDLSNWQRGGDPRTRVILAWGRAFHFATGPATAATPVIEQA
;
A
#
# COMPACT_ATOMS: atom_id res chain seq x y z
N MET A 1 -44.49 33.43 -34.78
CA MET A 1 -43.06 33.07 -34.61
C MET A 1 -43.05 31.88 -33.70
N SER A 2 -42.70 30.70 -34.21
CA SER A 2 -42.41 29.54 -33.35
C SER A 2 -41.28 29.91 -32.41
N GLU A 3 -41.35 29.51 -31.14
CA GLU A 3 -40.19 29.57 -30.25
C GLU A 3 -39.00 28.87 -30.94
N PRO A 4 -37.78 29.40 -30.84
CA PRO A 4 -36.60 28.70 -31.34
C PRO A 4 -36.52 27.33 -30.65
N ASP A 5 -36.18 26.28 -31.41
CA ASP A 5 -35.99 24.95 -30.85
C ASP A 5 -34.94 25.03 -29.72
N PRO A 6 -35.16 24.36 -28.58
CA PRO A 6 -34.21 24.38 -27.47
C PRO A 6 -32.87 23.77 -27.91
N SER A 7 -31.76 24.46 -27.61
CA SER A 7 -30.41 24.10 -28.04
C SER A 7 -29.42 24.25 -26.88
N PHE A 8 -28.42 23.37 -26.82
CA PHE A 8 -27.30 23.47 -25.88
C PHE A 8 -26.02 22.96 -26.56
N ASP A 9 -25.37 23.87 -27.28
CA ASP A 9 -24.16 23.62 -28.05
C ASP A 9 -22.93 23.45 -27.13
N LEU A 10 -22.43 22.22 -27.05
CA LEU A 10 -21.29 21.86 -26.19
C LEU A 10 -19.95 22.46 -26.65
N VAL A 11 -19.89 22.99 -27.88
CA VAL A 11 -18.69 23.67 -28.40
C VAL A 11 -18.44 24.99 -27.68
N ASP A 12 -19.50 25.76 -27.41
CA ASP A 12 -19.43 27.12 -26.86
C ASP A 12 -20.09 27.28 -25.49
N GLN A 13 -21.03 26.41 -25.10
CA GLN A 13 -21.64 26.45 -23.77
C GLN A 13 -20.73 25.76 -22.75
N PRO A 14 -20.61 26.29 -21.52
CA PRO A 14 -19.79 25.68 -20.47
C PRO A 14 -20.42 24.41 -19.92
N TRP A 15 -19.65 23.32 -19.86
CA TRP A 15 -20.10 22.04 -19.28
C TRP A 15 -18.97 21.10 -18.84
N VAL A 16 -17.74 21.30 -19.34
CA VAL A 16 -16.57 20.53 -18.91
C VAL A 16 -16.07 21.14 -17.60
N MET A 17 -16.19 20.41 -16.50
CA MET A 17 -15.74 20.88 -15.19
C MET A 17 -14.22 20.70 -15.06
N VAL A 18 -13.53 21.76 -14.66
CA VAL A 18 -12.07 21.78 -14.57
C VAL A 18 -11.61 22.47 -13.31
N ARG A 19 -10.41 22.11 -12.85
CA ARG A 19 -9.65 22.89 -11.87
C ARG A 19 -8.53 23.63 -12.57
N MET A 20 -8.51 24.95 -12.44
CA MET A 20 -7.45 25.82 -12.94
C MET A 20 -6.19 25.73 -12.06
N ASN A 21 -5.03 26.13 -12.58
CA ASN A 21 -3.76 26.17 -11.84
C ASN A 21 -3.80 27.08 -10.59
N ASP A 22 -4.70 28.08 -10.58
CA ASP A 22 -4.95 28.95 -9.43
C ASP A 22 -5.90 28.34 -8.37
N GLY A 23 -6.34 27.10 -8.59
CA GLY A 23 -7.22 26.35 -7.70
C GLY A 23 -8.72 26.59 -7.91
N ARG A 24 -9.13 27.53 -8.77
CA ARG A 24 -10.56 27.74 -9.08
C ARG A 24 -11.15 26.55 -9.81
N VAL A 25 -12.38 26.19 -9.45
CA VAL A 25 -13.20 25.20 -10.16
C VAL A 25 -14.23 25.93 -11.01
N ILE A 26 -14.21 25.69 -12.31
CA ILE A 26 -15.13 26.33 -13.28
C ILE A 26 -15.60 25.31 -14.33
N GLU A 27 -16.71 25.62 -14.99
CA GLU A 27 -17.13 24.91 -16.20
C GLU A 27 -16.66 25.69 -17.44
N LEU A 28 -16.11 24.98 -18.42
CA LEU A 28 -15.68 25.51 -19.71
C LEU A 28 -16.39 24.78 -20.85
N SER A 29 -16.47 25.43 -22.01
CA SER A 29 -16.93 24.77 -23.24
C SER A 29 -15.86 23.82 -23.78
N LEU A 30 -16.17 23.01 -24.80
CA LEU A 30 -15.15 22.18 -25.45
C LEU A 30 -14.03 23.05 -26.04
N LEU A 31 -14.39 24.14 -26.74
CA LEU A 31 -13.41 25.02 -27.37
C LEU A 31 -12.53 25.73 -26.33
N ASP A 32 -13.12 26.26 -25.26
CA ASP A 32 -12.37 26.91 -24.19
C ASP A 32 -11.47 25.94 -23.41
N THR A 33 -11.90 24.68 -23.26
CA THR A 33 -11.08 23.63 -22.63
C THR A 33 -9.77 23.41 -23.40
N PHE A 34 -9.83 23.33 -24.73
CA PHE A 34 -8.64 23.20 -25.56
C PHE A 34 -7.82 24.51 -25.61
N ARG A 35 -8.49 25.66 -25.72
CA ARG A 35 -7.85 26.99 -25.72
C ARG A 35 -7.04 27.24 -24.45
N ARG A 36 -7.55 26.81 -23.30
CA ARG A 36 -6.97 27.07 -21.97
C ARG A 36 -6.30 25.85 -21.36
N ALA A 37 -6.01 24.79 -22.14
CA ALA A 37 -5.48 23.53 -21.65
C ALA A 37 -4.18 23.63 -20.82
N ARG A 38 -3.36 24.67 -21.03
CA ARG A 38 -2.15 24.94 -20.21
C ARG A 38 -2.46 25.55 -18.84
N GLU A 39 -3.58 26.26 -18.71
CA GLU A 39 -4.04 26.89 -17.47
C GLU A 39 -4.81 25.91 -16.58
N ILE A 40 -5.25 24.78 -17.13
CA ILE A 40 -6.06 23.77 -16.46
C ILE A 40 -5.13 22.76 -15.80
N ALA A 41 -5.22 22.65 -14.47
CA ALA A 41 -4.45 21.67 -13.71
C ALA A 41 -4.97 20.24 -13.98
N CYS A 42 -6.30 20.05 -13.93
CA CYS A 42 -6.93 18.76 -14.20
C CYS A 42 -8.42 18.91 -14.55
N LEU A 43 -8.97 17.91 -15.22
CA LEU A 43 -10.43 17.75 -15.35
C LEU A 43 -11.02 17.32 -14.00
N LEU A 44 -12.30 17.62 -13.80
CA LEU A 44 -13.10 17.15 -12.69
C LEU A 44 -14.39 16.53 -13.21
N GLY A 45 -15.02 15.72 -12.38
CA GLY A 45 -16.34 15.16 -12.65
C GLY A 45 -17.13 15.01 -11.35
N ASP A 46 -18.43 14.74 -11.46
CA ASP A 46 -19.28 14.40 -10.32
C ASP A 46 -18.82 13.09 -9.67
N VAL A 47 -18.24 12.20 -10.46
CA VAL A 47 -17.52 10.98 -10.04
C VAL A 47 -16.22 10.82 -10.84
N PRO A 48 -15.19 10.14 -10.31
CA PRO A 48 -13.90 9.98 -10.97
C PRO A 48 -13.95 9.40 -12.39
N THR A 49 -14.88 8.47 -12.65
CA THR A 49 -15.06 7.82 -13.96
C THR A 49 -15.50 8.78 -15.06
N GLN A 50 -16.11 9.93 -14.73
CA GLN A 50 -16.38 10.98 -15.72
C GLN A 50 -15.08 11.57 -16.27
N VAL A 51 -14.04 11.75 -15.45
CA VAL A 51 -12.74 12.28 -15.90
C VAL A 51 -12.13 11.35 -16.95
N PHE A 52 -12.20 10.03 -16.73
CA PHE A 52 -11.72 9.05 -17.69
C PHE A 52 -12.47 9.12 -19.03
N ALA A 53 -13.80 9.16 -18.98
CA ALA A 53 -14.63 9.22 -20.18
C ALA A 53 -14.47 10.55 -20.96
N LEU A 54 -14.40 11.68 -20.24
CA LEU A 54 -14.19 13.00 -20.83
C LEU A 54 -12.80 13.14 -21.45
N THR A 55 -11.75 12.60 -20.81
CA THR A 55 -10.40 12.59 -21.39
C THR A 55 -10.40 11.85 -22.73
N ARG A 56 -11.05 10.69 -22.81
CA ARG A 56 -11.18 9.92 -24.07
C ARG A 56 -11.98 10.67 -25.14
N LEU A 57 -13.03 11.39 -24.76
CA LEU A 57 -13.78 12.27 -25.67
C LEU A 57 -12.87 13.37 -26.25
N LEU A 58 -12.11 14.06 -25.39
CA LEU A 58 -11.18 15.12 -25.81
C LEU A 58 -10.05 14.56 -26.70
N LEU A 59 -9.54 13.36 -26.38
CA LEU A 59 -8.55 12.67 -27.23
C LEU A 59 -9.13 12.35 -28.60
N ALA A 60 -10.37 11.84 -28.69
CA ALA A 60 -11.01 11.54 -29.96
C ALA A 60 -11.17 12.80 -30.83
N ILE A 61 -11.57 13.92 -30.23
CA ILE A 61 -11.62 15.23 -30.92
C ILE A 61 -10.22 15.65 -31.37
N LEU A 62 -9.22 15.58 -30.49
CA LEU A 62 -7.87 16.02 -30.78
C LEU A 62 -7.23 15.22 -31.92
N HIS A 63 -7.32 13.89 -31.88
CA HIS A 63 -6.82 13.01 -32.94
C HIS A 63 -7.41 13.40 -34.30
N ARG A 64 -8.73 13.61 -34.37
CA ARG A 64 -9.38 13.95 -35.65
C ARG A 64 -9.10 15.37 -36.10
N ALA A 65 -9.02 16.32 -35.18
CA ALA A 65 -8.69 17.70 -35.50
C ALA A 65 -7.29 17.84 -36.11
N VAL A 66 -6.31 17.10 -35.59
CA VAL A 66 -4.91 17.19 -36.06
C VAL A 66 -4.52 16.12 -37.06
N ASP A 67 -5.46 15.26 -37.46
CA ASP A 67 -5.24 14.04 -38.26
C ASP A 67 -4.19 13.08 -37.64
N GLY A 68 -4.16 13.06 -36.30
CA GLY A 68 -3.21 12.32 -35.47
C GLY A 68 -1.76 12.83 -35.60
N PRO A 69 -0.89 12.64 -34.60
CA PRO A 69 0.52 12.58 -34.90
C PRO A 69 0.76 11.29 -35.71
N ALA A 70 1.28 11.44 -36.93
CA ALA A 70 1.62 10.29 -37.77
C ALA A 70 2.74 9.45 -37.14
N ASP A 71 3.68 10.13 -36.48
CA ASP A 71 4.91 9.63 -35.90
C ASP A 71 5.32 10.47 -34.67
N VAL A 72 6.45 10.11 -34.04
CA VAL A 72 7.03 10.83 -32.90
C VAL A 72 7.41 12.27 -33.28
N ASP A 73 7.97 12.52 -34.48
CA ASP A 73 8.32 13.87 -34.92
C ASP A 73 7.09 14.80 -35.01
N ALA A 74 5.96 14.29 -35.49
CA ALA A 74 4.70 15.03 -35.50
C ALA A 74 4.18 15.30 -34.09
N TRP A 75 4.33 14.33 -33.19
CA TRP A 75 3.99 14.52 -31.78
C TRP A 75 4.89 15.58 -31.12
N GLU A 76 6.20 15.58 -31.38
CA GLU A 76 7.15 16.56 -30.84
C GLU A 76 6.82 17.98 -31.29
N ARG A 77 6.39 18.17 -32.55
CA ARG A 77 5.90 19.47 -33.03
C ARG A 77 4.70 19.96 -32.20
N LEU A 78 3.73 19.08 -31.92
CA LEU A 78 2.60 19.43 -31.04
C LEU A 78 3.06 19.72 -29.60
N TRP A 79 4.09 19.01 -29.12
CA TRP A 79 4.69 19.22 -27.81
C TRP A 79 5.48 20.54 -27.69
N ALA A 80 6.16 20.97 -28.75
CA ALA A 80 6.92 22.21 -28.79
C ALA A 80 6.03 23.44 -29.08
N ASP A 81 5.25 23.38 -30.15
CA ASP A 81 4.56 24.55 -30.73
C ASP A 81 3.31 24.96 -29.94
N GLY A 82 2.73 24.04 -29.18
CA GLY A 82 1.50 24.29 -28.42
C GLY A 82 0.29 23.55 -28.97
N PHE A 83 -0.84 23.74 -28.29
CA PHE A 83 -2.09 23.08 -28.69
C PHE A 83 -2.65 23.76 -29.95
N PRO A 84 -3.01 23.04 -31.02
CA PRO A 84 -3.44 23.64 -32.29
C PRO A 84 -4.91 24.09 -32.24
N VAL A 85 -5.20 25.10 -31.41
CA VAL A 85 -6.57 25.56 -31.10
C VAL A 85 -7.37 25.90 -32.35
N GLY A 86 -6.78 26.62 -33.32
CA GLY A 86 -7.49 27.00 -34.54
C GLY A 86 -7.90 25.80 -35.42
N THR A 87 -7.08 24.74 -35.43
CA THR A 87 -7.42 23.50 -36.14
C THR A 87 -8.56 22.76 -35.43
N VAL A 88 -8.53 22.73 -34.11
CA VAL A 88 -9.58 22.15 -33.27
C VAL A 88 -10.90 22.91 -33.43
N GLU A 89 -10.85 24.24 -33.42
CA GLU A 89 -12.02 25.11 -33.67
C GLU A 89 -12.64 24.82 -35.04
N THR A 90 -11.83 24.80 -36.09
CA THR A 90 -12.29 24.48 -37.46
C THR A 90 -12.94 23.09 -37.53
N TYR A 91 -12.38 22.11 -36.82
CA TYR A 91 -12.93 20.77 -36.76
C TYR A 91 -14.27 20.71 -36.01
N LEU A 92 -14.35 21.34 -34.84
CA LEU A 92 -15.59 21.40 -34.05
C LEU A 92 -16.70 22.13 -34.79
N ASP A 93 -16.39 23.24 -35.47
CA ASP A 93 -17.35 23.98 -36.29
C ASP A 93 -17.90 23.14 -37.46
N ARG A 94 -17.05 22.31 -38.10
CA ARG A 94 -17.49 21.39 -39.16
C ARG A 94 -18.52 20.36 -38.67
N HIS A 95 -18.44 19.97 -37.41
CA HIS A 95 -19.29 18.93 -36.82
C HIS A 95 -20.28 19.48 -35.78
N ARG A 96 -20.50 20.79 -35.77
CA ARG A 96 -21.24 21.50 -34.72
C ARG A 96 -22.65 20.97 -34.45
N ASP A 97 -23.39 20.62 -35.49
CA ASP A 97 -24.72 20.00 -35.41
C ASP A 97 -24.75 18.64 -34.68
N ARG A 98 -23.58 18.02 -34.50
CA ARG A 98 -23.41 16.76 -33.76
C ARG A 98 -23.02 16.97 -32.30
N PHE A 99 -22.68 18.19 -31.91
CA PHE A 99 -22.26 18.58 -30.55
C PHE A 99 -23.32 19.39 -29.80
N ASP A 100 -24.49 19.65 -30.38
CA ASP A 100 -25.63 20.17 -29.63
C ASP A 100 -26.35 19.03 -28.88
N LEU A 101 -26.43 19.15 -27.56
CA LEU A 101 -27.04 18.17 -26.67
C LEU A 101 -28.54 17.98 -26.93
N LEU A 102 -29.22 19.04 -27.36
CA LEU A 102 -30.67 19.07 -27.56
C LEU A 102 -31.07 19.10 -29.04
N HIS A 103 -30.09 18.95 -29.94
CA HIS A 103 -30.32 19.01 -31.38
C HIS A 103 -31.51 18.13 -31.81
N PRO A 104 -32.43 18.64 -32.66
CA PRO A 104 -33.68 17.96 -32.97
C PRO A 104 -33.49 16.63 -33.72
N VAL A 105 -32.42 16.51 -34.52
CA VAL A 105 -32.15 15.33 -35.37
C VAL A 105 -30.96 14.49 -34.89
N THR A 106 -29.81 15.12 -34.64
CA THR A 106 -28.55 14.49 -34.21
C THR A 106 -28.09 14.94 -32.82
N PRO A 107 -28.91 14.78 -31.76
CA PRO A 107 -28.52 15.18 -30.40
C PRO A 107 -27.26 14.44 -29.97
N PHE A 108 -26.31 15.17 -29.38
CA PHE A 108 -25.02 14.63 -28.98
C PHE A 108 -25.18 13.35 -28.14
N PHE A 109 -24.55 12.25 -28.60
CA PHE A 109 -24.54 10.92 -27.97
C PHE A 109 -25.92 10.30 -27.68
N GLN A 110 -26.95 10.77 -28.39
CA GLN A 110 -28.34 10.39 -28.18
C GLN A 110 -29.02 9.99 -29.48
N VAL A 111 -30.22 9.41 -29.37
CA VAL A 111 -31.08 9.08 -30.52
C VAL A 111 -32.34 9.93 -30.45
N ALA A 112 -32.51 10.87 -31.39
CA ALA A 112 -33.60 11.85 -31.37
C ALA A 112 -35.00 11.21 -31.27
N GLY A 113 -35.24 10.16 -32.06
CA GLY A 113 -36.52 9.46 -32.13
C GLY A 113 -36.70 8.32 -31.12
N LEU A 114 -35.83 8.20 -30.11
CA LEU A 114 -35.87 7.08 -29.17
C LEU A 114 -37.14 7.13 -28.30
N ARG A 115 -37.88 6.03 -28.27
CA ARG A 115 -39.10 5.90 -27.46
C ARG A 115 -39.34 4.46 -27.05
N THR A 116 -40.07 4.28 -25.96
CA THR A 116 -40.68 2.99 -25.60
C THR A 116 -42.02 2.81 -26.30
N SER A 117 -42.57 1.60 -26.30
CA SER A 117 -43.89 1.33 -26.88
C SER A 117 -45.03 2.10 -26.19
N LYS A 118 -44.82 2.49 -24.93
CA LYS A 118 -45.78 3.25 -24.12
C LYS A 118 -45.48 4.75 -24.03
N GLY A 119 -44.35 5.22 -24.59
CA GLY A 119 -43.92 6.62 -24.47
C GLY A 119 -43.44 7.02 -23.07
N GLU A 120 -43.17 6.05 -22.20
CA GLU A 120 -42.69 6.29 -20.83
C GLU A 120 -41.23 6.77 -20.82
N VAL A 121 -40.94 7.73 -19.95
CA VAL A 121 -39.59 8.23 -19.61
C VAL A 121 -39.24 7.75 -18.20
N SER A 122 -37.97 7.40 -17.97
CA SER A 122 -37.51 6.96 -16.64
C SER A 122 -36.96 8.10 -15.80
N GLU A 123 -36.90 7.87 -14.49
CA GLU A 123 -36.19 8.74 -13.54
C GLU A 123 -34.67 8.81 -13.82
N LEU A 124 -34.04 9.91 -13.39
CA LEU A 124 -32.63 10.19 -13.65
C LEU A 124 -31.64 9.28 -12.90
N SER A 125 -32.08 8.53 -11.88
CA SER A 125 -31.22 7.52 -11.23
C SER A 125 -30.75 6.42 -12.17
N LYS A 126 -31.40 6.25 -13.34
CA LYS A 126 -30.93 5.33 -14.38
C LYS A 126 -29.72 5.85 -15.17
N LEU A 127 -29.42 7.15 -15.09
CA LEU A 127 -28.31 7.80 -15.77
C LEU A 127 -27.15 8.09 -14.81
N ILE A 128 -27.47 8.48 -13.57
CA ILE A 128 -26.49 8.89 -12.57
C ILE A 128 -25.96 7.69 -11.79
N ALA A 129 -24.64 7.49 -11.78
CA ALA A 129 -24.02 6.30 -11.20
C ALA A 129 -23.97 6.28 -9.66
N ASP A 130 -23.93 7.44 -9.00
CA ASP A 130 -23.88 7.57 -7.53
C ASP A 130 -25.28 7.62 -6.87
N VAL A 131 -26.34 7.38 -7.64
CA VAL A 131 -27.72 7.26 -7.15
C VAL A 131 -28.24 5.85 -7.41
N PRO A 132 -28.09 4.91 -6.46
CA PRO A 132 -28.51 3.53 -6.69
C PRO A 132 -30.04 3.43 -6.82
N ASN A 133 -30.50 2.74 -7.88
CA ASN A 133 -31.91 2.56 -8.18
C ASN A 133 -32.69 2.01 -6.97
N GLY A 134 -33.72 2.75 -6.52
CA GLY A 134 -34.56 2.36 -5.38
C GLY A 134 -33.87 2.39 -4.01
N ARG A 135 -32.66 2.94 -3.89
CA ARG A 135 -31.91 3.08 -2.62
C ARG A 135 -31.45 4.52 -2.37
N PRO A 136 -32.37 5.49 -2.23
CA PRO A 136 -32.04 6.91 -2.15
C PRO A 136 -31.14 7.28 -0.96
N PHE A 137 -31.15 6.50 0.14
CA PHE A 137 -30.39 6.79 1.36
C PHE A 137 -28.87 6.64 1.25
N PHE A 138 -28.36 6.16 0.11
CA PHE A 138 -26.90 6.05 -0.15
C PHE A 138 -26.38 7.14 -1.09
N SER A 139 -27.19 8.16 -1.40
CA SER A 139 -26.79 9.32 -2.18
C SER A 139 -26.80 10.58 -1.32
N THR A 140 -25.99 11.59 -1.67
CA THR A 140 -26.05 12.94 -1.09
C THR A 140 -27.22 13.77 -1.64
N ARG A 141 -27.96 13.26 -2.64
CA ARG A 141 -29.00 13.97 -3.39
C ARG A 141 -30.43 13.68 -2.90
N VAL A 142 -30.62 13.41 -1.61
CA VAL A 142 -31.93 13.03 -1.02
C VAL A 142 -32.84 14.24 -0.83
N GLY A 143 -34.14 14.09 -1.18
CA GLY A 143 -35.22 14.95 -0.65
C GLY A 143 -36.04 15.76 -1.67
N ALA A 144 -35.57 15.90 -2.92
CA ALA A 144 -36.31 16.58 -3.99
C ALA A 144 -36.38 15.71 -5.26
N PRO A 145 -37.33 15.94 -6.19
CA PRO A 145 -37.29 15.33 -7.51
C PRO A 145 -35.95 15.65 -8.18
N LEU A 146 -35.22 14.63 -8.58
CA LEU A 146 -33.89 14.77 -9.18
C LEU A 146 -34.02 15.49 -10.53
N ARG A 147 -33.37 16.65 -10.67
CA ARG A 147 -33.25 17.44 -11.91
C ARG A 147 -31.77 17.74 -12.13
N LEU A 148 -31.37 17.85 -13.39
CA LEU A 148 -29.98 18.16 -13.77
C LEU A 148 -29.96 19.40 -14.66
N SER A 149 -28.90 20.21 -14.52
CA SER A 149 -28.57 21.19 -15.55
C SER A 149 -28.19 20.47 -16.85
N LEU A 150 -28.30 21.17 -17.99
CA LEU A 150 -27.87 20.61 -19.28
C LEU A 150 -26.38 20.27 -19.29
N ALA A 151 -25.54 21.09 -18.63
CA ALA A 151 -24.12 20.83 -18.45
C ALA A 151 -23.85 19.52 -17.69
N GLU A 152 -24.53 19.31 -16.57
CA GLU A 152 -24.38 18.09 -15.77
C GLU A 152 -24.90 16.85 -16.52
N ALA A 153 -26.05 16.99 -17.20
CA ALA A 153 -26.59 15.92 -18.01
C ALA A 153 -25.66 15.52 -19.17
N ALA A 154 -24.99 16.48 -19.82
CA ALA A 154 -24.00 16.20 -20.87
C ALA A 154 -22.86 15.31 -20.34
N ARG A 155 -22.30 15.63 -19.16
CA ARG A 155 -21.26 14.79 -18.51
C ARG A 155 -21.77 13.38 -18.22
N TRP A 156 -23.00 13.26 -17.74
CA TRP A 156 -23.59 11.95 -17.46
C TRP A 156 -23.94 11.16 -18.72
N VAL A 157 -24.31 11.79 -19.84
CA VAL A 157 -24.51 11.13 -21.12
C VAL A 157 -23.19 10.49 -21.60
N VAL A 158 -22.08 11.23 -21.54
CA VAL A 158 -20.74 10.71 -21.88
C VAL A 158 -20.37 9.54 -20.95
N HIS A 159 -20.58 9.70 -19.65
CA HIS A 159 -20.32 8.64 -18.67
C HIS A 159 -21.16 7.39 -18.90
N CYS A 160 -22.46 7.53 -19.18
CA CYS A 160 -23.38 6.41 -19.38
C CYS A 160 -22.99 5.57 -20.61
N GLN A 161 -22.51 6.20 -21.68
CA GLN A 161 -21.96 5.47 -22.81
C GLN A 161 -20.72 4.62 -22.42
N ALA A 162 -19.91 5.10 -21.47
CA ALA A 162 -18.66 4.45 -21.08
C ALA A 162 -18.81 3.40 -19.95
N PHE A 163 -19.60 3.67 -18.91
CA PHE A 163 -19.56 2.96 -17.61
C PHE A 163 -20.92 2.46 -17.11
N ASP A 164 -21.96 2.41 -17.94
CA ASP A 164 -23.28 1.94 -17.49
C ASP A 164 -23.31 0.44 -17.12
N ILE A 165 -24.16 0.08 -16.15
CA ILE A 165 -24.37 -1.28 -15.64
C ILE A 165 -24.99 -2.22 -16.69
N SER A 166 -24.81 -3.52 -16.49
CA SER A 166 -25.42 -4.63 -17.26
C SER A 166 -26.81 -5.05 -16.73
N GLY A 167 -27.65 -4.08 -16.34
CA GLY A 167 -29.03 -4.34 -15.88
C GLY A 167 -30.06 -4.44 -17.00
N ILE A 168 -31.30 -4.83 -16.68
CA ILE A 168 -32.43 -4.75 -17.62
C ILE A 168 -32.70 -3.29 -17.97
N LYS A 169 -32.73 -2.98 -19.26
CA LYS A 169 -32.94 -1.64 -19.81
C LYS A 169 -34.35 -1.48 -20.37
N SER A 170 -34.76 -0.23 -20.60
CA SER A 170 -36.03 0.05 -21.27
C SER A 170 -35.99 -0.47 -22.71
N GLY A 171 -37.09 -1.03 -23.21
CA GLY A 171 -37.18 -1.52 -24.58
C GLY A 171 -37.44 -0.40 -25.58
N ALA A 172 -36.49 -0.17 -26.49
CA ALA A 172 -36.64 0.80 -27.58
C ALA A 172 -37.52 0.25 -28.71
N VAL A 173 -38.40 1.08 -29.25
CA VAL A 173 -39.11 0.74 -30.49
C VAL A 173 -38.12 0.72 -31.65
N GLY A 174 -38.13 -0.35 -32.43
CA GLY A 174 -37.20 -0.57 -33.53
C GLY A 174 -35.96 -1.39 -33.18
N ASP A 175 -35.82 -1.87 -31.94
CA ASP A 175 -34.80 -2.86 -31.56
C ASP A 175 -35.42 -4.26 -31.46
N ASP A 176 -35.06 -5.14 -32.39
CA ASP A 176 -35.59 -6.52 -32.49
C ASP A 176 -35.20 -7.41 -31.29
N ARG A 177 -34.24 -6.97 -30.46
CA ARG A 177 -33.83 -7.68 -29.24
C ARG A 177 -34.80 -7.45 -28.07
N VAL A 178 -35.75 -6.52 -28.22
CA VAL A 178 -36.70 -6.15 -27.15
C VAL A 178 -37.76 -7.23 -26.97
N THR A 179 -37.92 -7.71 -25.74
CA THR A 179 -38.97 -8.67 -25.37
C THR A 179 -39.79 -8.12 -24.21
N GLY A 180 -41.11 -8.03 -24.39
CA GLY A 180 -42.01 -7.54 -23.34
C GLY A 180 -41.75 -6.08 -22.93
N GLY A 181 -41.30 -5.23 -23.85
CA GLY A 181 -40.95 -3.83 -23.58
C GLY A 181 -39.64 -3.63 -22.81
N LYS A 182 -38.81 -4.67 -22.71
CA LYS A 182 -37.53 -4.66 -21.99
C LYS A 182 -36.37 -5.06 -22.90
N GLY A 183 -35.25 -4.38 -22.74
CA GLY A 183 -33.95 -4.80 -23.28
C GLY A 183 -33.21 -5.63 -22.23
N TYR A 184 -32.93 -6.90 -22.54
CA TYR A 184 -32.19 -7.77 -21.62
C TYR A 184 -30.68 -7.50 -21.67
N PRO A 185 -29.93 -7.84 -20.60
CA PRO A 185 -28.52 -7.48 -20.48
C PRO A 185 -27.64 -7.90 -21.68
N ILE A 186 -26.84 -6.95 -22.18
CA ILE A 186 -25.84 -7.19 -23.23
C ILE A 186 -24.39 -7.03 -22.75
N GLY A 187 -24.19 -6.73 -21.46
CA GLY A 187 -22.90 -6.32 -20.88
C GLY A 187 -22.94 -4.89 -20.33
N GLN A 188 -21.92 -4.53 -19.55
CA GLN A 188 -21.72 -3.15 -19.09
C GLN A 188 -21.22 -2.26 -20.23
N GLY A 189 -21.10 -0.95 -19.98
CA GLY A 189 -20.40 -0.05 -20.89
C GLY A 189 -18.94 -0.47 -21.10
N TRP A 190 -18.35 -0.13 -22.24
CA TRP A 190 -17.01 -0.59 -22.61
C TRP A 190 -15.96 -0.28 -21.53
N SER A 191 -15.90 0.97 -21.08
CA SER A 191 -14.90 1.41 -20.09
C SER A 191 -15.12 0.76 -18.73
N GLY A 192 -16.34 0.30 -18.44
CA GLY A 192 -16.64 -0.50 -17.25
C GLY A 192 -15.93 -1.86 -17.21
N HIS A 193 -15.41 -2.36 -18.33
CA HIS A 193 -14.59 -3.58 -18.31
C HIS A 193 -13.13 -3.33 -17.91
N LEU A 194 -12.70 -2.07 -17.80
CA LEU A 194 -11.28 -1.73 -17.76
C LEU A 194 -10.77 -1.48 -16.35
N GLY A 195 -9.51 -1.87 -16.10
CA GLY A 195 -8.67 -1.18 -15.12
C GLY A 195 -8.07 0.04 -15.79
N GLY A 196 -8.88 1.08 -15.95
CA GLY A 196 -8.54 2.29 -16.70
C GLY A 196 -7.28 2.97 -16.18
N MET A 197 -6.42 3.40 -17.09
CA MET A 197 -5.16 4.10 -16.81
C MET A 197 -4.99 5.28 -17.75
N LEU A 198 -4.86 6.48 -17.20
CA LEU A 198 -4.44 7.68 -17.92
C LEU A 198 -3.06 8.11 -17.44
N VAL A 199 -2.30 8.75 -18.33
CA VAL A 199 -1.04 9.41 -17.97
C VAL A 199 -1.26 10.92 -17.85
N GLU A 200 -1.05 11.48 -16.68
CA GLU A 200 -1.21 12.90 -16.40
C GLU A 200 0.14 13.63 -16.45
N GLY A 201 0.15 14.82 -17.06
CA GLY A 201 1.26 15.78 -16.98
C GLY A 201 1.01 16.86 -15.93
N HIS A 202 1.69 17.99 -16.03
CA HIS A 202 1.52 19.12 -15.10
C HIS A 202 0.25 19.94 -15.34
N ASN A 203 -0.37 19.78 -16.51
CA ASN A 203 -1.59 20.47 -16.93
C ASN A 203 -2.34 19.62 -17.96
N LEU A 204 -3.57 20.01 -18.29
CA LEU A 204 -4.42 19.26 -19.22
C LEU A 204 -3.81 19.12 -20.61
N ARG A 205 -3.07 20.11 -21.11
CA ARG A 205 -2.39 20.00 -22.41
C ARG A 205 -1.40 18.84 -22.39
N GLU A 206 -0.54 18.79 -21.37
CA GLU A 206 0.44 17.70 -21.25
C GLU A 206 -0.25 16.36 -21.08
N THR A 207 -1.30 16.28 -20.26
CA THR A 207 -2.13 15.08 -20.12
C THR A 207 -2.69 14.63 -21.47
N LEU A 208 -3.29 15.51 -22.27
CA LEU A 208 -3.82 15.13 -23.58
C LEU A 208 -2.71 14.65 -24.54
N LEU A 209 -1.56 15.33 -24.59
CA LEU A 209 -0.45 14.94 -25.46
C LEU A 209 0.19 13.61 -25.02
N LEU A 210 0.33 13.36 -23.72
CA LEU A 210 0.86 12.09 -23.19
C LEU A 210 -0.04 10.89 -23.52
N ASN A 211 -1.34 11.11 -23.73
CA ASN A 211 -2.29 10.06 -24.14
C ASN A 211 -2.63 10.11 -25.66
N LEU A 212 -2.01 11.01 -26.43
CA LEU A 212 -2.18 11.15 -27.88
C LEU A 212 -1.16 10.26 -28.61
N ILE A 213 -1.49 8.98 -28.78
CA ILE A 213 -0.59 7.96 -29.33
C ILE A 213 -0.42 8.14 -30.85
N ALA A 214 0.82 8.09 -31.36
CA ALA A 214 1.08 8.21 -32.79
C ALA A 214 0.54 7.01 -33.59
N ALA A 215 0.14 7.26 -34.84
CA ALA A 215 -0.51 6.25 -35.68
C ALA A 215 0.42 5.09 -36.08
N ASP A 216 1.73 5.34 -36.17
CA ASP A 216 2.77 4.33 -36.45
C ASP A 216 3.20 3.53 -35.21
N PHE A 217 2.79 3.95 -34.01
CA PHE A 217 3.16 3.29 -32.77
C PHE A 217 2.27 2.08 -32.50
N GLU A 218 2.79 0.89 -32.84
CA GLU A 218 2.11 -0.39 -32.67
C GLU A 218 0.68 -0.41 -33.27
N PRO A 219 0.54 -0.15 -34.58
CA PRO A 219 -0.76 -0.04 -35.22
C PRO A 219 -1.52 -1.36 -35.14
N ALA A 220 -2.84 -1.26 -34.98
CA ALA A 220 -3.72 -2.43 -35.05
C ALA A 220 -3.69 -3.06 -36.46
N ASP A 221 -3.73 -4.39 -36.52
CA ASP A 221 -3.76 -5.12 -37.80
C ASP A 221 -5.00 -4.76 -38.63
N GLY A 222 -4.77 -4.41 -39.91
CA GLY A 222 -5.82 -4.20 -40.89
C GLY A 222 -6.55 -2.86 -40.76
N ALA A 223 -5.80 -1.76 -40.84
CA ALA A 223 -6.26 -0.37 -40.80
C ALA A 223 -7.68 -0.19 -41.34
N ARG A 224 -8.61 0.08 -40.43
CA ARG A 224 -10.01 0.44 -40.72
C ARG A 224 -10.15 1.95 -40.61
N ASP A 225 -11.17 2.48 -41.25
CA ASP A 225 -11.55 3.89 -41.13
C ASP A 225 -12.02 4.18 -39.68
N ASP A 226 -11.08 4.54 -38.81
CA ASP A 226 -11.32 4.78 -37.38
C ASP A 226 -11.90 6.18 -37.16
N LEU A 227 -13.23 6.23 -37.07
CA LEU A 227 -13.98 7.47 -36.94
C LEU A 227 -14.76 7.50 -35.63
N PRO A 228 -14.77 8.64 -34.91
CA PRO A 228 -15.65 8.81 -33.77
C PRO A 228 -17.12 8.84 -34.21
N VAL A 229 -18.04 8.55 -33.29
CA VAL A 229 -19.47 8.42 -33.60
C VAL A 229 -20.09 9.63 -34.30
N TRP A 230 -19.60 10.86 -34.06
CA TRP A 230 -20.15 12.07 -34.69
C TRP A 230 -19.71 12.26 -36.15
N GLU A 231 -18.68 11.56 -36.62
CA GLU A 231 -18.33 11.49 -38.04
C GLU A 231 -19.05 10.34 -38.76
N ARG A 232 -19.60 9.39 -37.99
CA ARG A 232 -20.39 8.26 -38.51
C ARG A 232 -21.85 8.64 -38.72
N VAL A 233 -22.57 7.76 -39.43
CA VAL A 233 -24.04 7.81 -39.52
C VAL A 233 -24.64 7.75 -38.11
N ALA A 234 -25.53 8.68 -37.78
CA ALA A 234 -26.13 8.75 -36.47
C ALA A 234 -26.88 7.45 -36.13
N PRO A 235 -26.64 6.84 -34.95
CA PRO A 235 -27.23 5.55 -34.61
C PRO A 235 -28.75 5.66 -34.44
N GLY A 236 -29.45 4.60 -34.87
CA GLY A 236 -30.86 4.40 -34.57
C GLY A 236 -31.09 3.68 -33.24
N ALA A 237 -32.33 3.22 -33.01
CA ALA A 237 -32.69 2.44 -31.84
C ALA A 237 -32.07 1.03 -31.82
N ALA A 238 -31.86 0.43 -33.00
CA ALA A 238 -31.32 -0.92 -33.13
C ALA A 238 -29.80 -0.98 -32.90
N GLU A 239 -29.30 -2.20 -32.66
CA GLU A 239 -27.90 -2.53 -32.79
C GLU A 239 -27.42 -2.32 -34.24
N GLU A 240 -26.25 -1.73 -34.43
CA GLU A 240 -25.70 -1.50 -35.77
C GLU A 240 -25.43 -2.82 -36.51
N VAL A 241 -24.82 -3.79 -35.82
CA VAL A 241 -24.53 -5.13 -36.35
C VAL A 241 -25.05 -6.19 -35.38
N PRO A 242 -26.02 -7.03 -35.81
CA PRO A 242 -26.58 -8.07 -34.96
C PRO A 242 -25.51 -8.96 -34.32
N GLY A 243 -25.48 -8.99 -32.99
CA GLY A 243 -24.51 -9.79 -32.23
C GLY A 243 -23.21 -9.06 -31.86
N GLY A 244 -23.05 -7.81 -32.32
CA GLY A 244 -21.91 -6.95 -32.02
C GLY A 244 -20.79 -7.04 -33.07
N ARG A 245 -19.86 -6.07 -33.01
CA ARG A 245 -18.67 -6.02 -33.86
C ARG A 245 -17.47 -5.48 -33.09
N ALA A 246 -16.27 -5.76 -33.58
CA ALA A 246 -15.07 -5.08 -33.09
C ALA A 246 -15.06 -3.61 -33.58
N PRO A 247 -14.52 -2.67 -32.78
CA PRO A 247 -14.27 -1.30 -33.22
C PRO A 247 -13.26 -1.27 -34.37
N ALA A 248 -13.30 -0.18 -35.14
CA ALA A 248 -12.35 0.13 -36.19
C ALA A 248 -10.97 0.49 -35.63
N GLY A 249 -10.95 1.22 -34.51
CA GLY A 249 -9.73 1.58 -33.78
C GLY A 249 -10.06 2.29 -32.46
N PRO A 250 -9.05 2.93 -31.85
CA PRO A 250 -9.22 3.65 -30.59
C PRO A 250 -10.27 4.76 -30.61
N LEU A 251 -10.43 5.52 -31.70
CA LEU A 251 -11.32 6.69 -31.74
C LEU A 251 -12.79 6.29 -31.69
N GLU A 252 -13.15 5.27 -32.47
CA GLU A 252 -14.45 4.64 -32.38
C GLU A 252 -14.68 4.03 -30.99
N LEU A 253 -13.65 3.41 -30.39
CA LEU A 253 -13.75 2.80 -29.06
C LEU A 253 -13.89 3.83 -27.94
N PHE A 254 -13.27 5.00 -28.07
CA PHE A 254 -13.39 6.13 -27.13
C PHE A 254 -14.81 6.71 -27.12
N THR A 255 -15.53 6.55 -28.23
CA THR A 255 -16.86 7.12 -28.47
C THR A 255 -17.93 6.05 -28.68
N TRP A 256 -17.64 4.81 -28.23
CA TRP A 256 -18.49 3.66 -28.45
C TRP A 256 -19.90 3.85 -27.87
N GLN A 257 -20.92 3.53 -28.65
CA GLN A 257 -22.32 3.73 -28.26
C GLN A 257 -22.89 2.49 -27.55
N SER A 258 -22.38 2.19 -26.35
CA SER A 258 -22.86 1.06 -25.54
C SER A 258 -24.35 1.15 -25.20
N ARG A 259 -24.94 2.36 -25.22
CA ARG A 259 -26.35 2.63 -24.93
C ARG A 259 -26.98 3.51 -26.02
N ARG A 260 -28.31 3.47 -26.09
CA ARG A 260 -29.11 4.49 -26.77
C ARG A 260 -29.79 5.34 -25.71
N ILE A 261 -29.56 6.64 -25.77
CA ILE A 261 -29.98 7.59 -24.73
C ILE A 261 -30.90 8.64 -25.35
N ARG A 262 -31.90 9.09 -24.58
CA ARG A 262 -32.66 10.30 -24.89
C ARG A 262 -33.04 11.02 -23.60
N LEU A 263 -32.65 12.28 -23.49
CA LEU A 263 -33.00 13.15 -22.38
C LEU A 263 -34.43 13.69 -22.54
N ALA A 264 -35.13 13.85 -21.41
CA ALA A 264 -36.38 14.60 -21.33
C ALA A 264 -36.12 15.92 -20.59
N VAL A 265 -36.46 17.03 -21.24
CA VAL A 265 -36.14 18.39 -20.78
C VAL A 265 -37.43 19.18 -20.56
N ALA A 266 -37.48 19.92 -19.46
CA ALA A 266 -38.55 20.86 -19.17
C ALA A 266 -37.98 22.12 -18.51
N ALA A 267 -38.25 23.29 -19.10
CA ALA A 267 -37.74 24.59 -18.65
C ALA A 267 -36.22 24.59 -18.41
N ASP A 268 -35.46 24.19 -19.43
CA ASP A 268 -33.98 24.12 -19.45
C ASP A 268 -33.32 23.18 -18.42
N GLU A 269 -34.11 22.34 -17.77
CA GLU A 269 -33.61 21.30 -16.87
C GLU A 269 -33.98 19.92 -17.38
N VAL A 270 -33.06 18.96 -17.23
CA VAL A 270 -33.33 17.57 -17.52
C VAL A 270 -34.12 16.97 -16.37
N THR A 271 -35.30 16.43 -16.68
CA THR A 271 -36.26 15.87 -15.71
C THR A 271 -36.37 14.35 -15.78
N GLY A 272 -35.86 13.74 -16.84
CA GLY A 272 -35.94 12.30 -17.05
C GLY A 272 -35.05 11.84 -18.18
N VAL A 273 -34.96 10.53 -18.34
CA VAL A 273 -34.08 9.90 -19.33
C VAL A 273 -34.68 8.58 -19.81
N LEU A 274 -34.39 8.25 -21.07
CA LEU A 274 -34.55 6.91 -21.60
C LEU A 274 -33.17 6.31 -21.87
N VAL A 275 -32.85 5.18 -21.25
CA VAL A 275 -31.61 4.42 -21.48
C VAL A 275 -31.98 3.02 -21.97
N CYS A 276 -31.56 2.70 -23.19
CA CYS A 276 -31.79 1.45 -23.90
C CYS A 276 -30.46 0.77 -24.28
N ASN A 277 -30.51 -0.50 -24.66
CA ASN A 277 -29.33 -1.23 -25.14
C ASN A 277 -28.81 -0.60 -26.45
N GLY A 278 -27.50 -0.35 -26.51
CA GLY A 278 -26.80 0.09 -27.72
C GLY A 278 -26.09 -1.06 -28.41
N ASP A 279 -24.85 -0.80 -28.82
CA ASP A 279 -24.01 -1.74 -29.55
C ASP A 279 -23.23 -2.65 -28.60
N LYS A 280 -23.39 -3.96 -28.77
CA LYS A 280 -22.70 -4.95 -27.95
C LYS A 280 -21.23 -5.00 -28.33
N LEU A 281 -20.38 -4.96 -27.31
CA LEU A 281 -18.94 -5.17 -27.43
C LEU A 281 -18.47 -6.14 -26.34
N THR A 282 -17.63 -7.11 -26.72
CA THR A 282 -17.11 -8.13 -25.80
C THR A 282 -15.63 -7.89 -25.54
N PRO A 283 -15.12 -8.02 -24.30
CA PRO A 283 -13.80 -7.54 -23.89
C PRO A 283 -12.60 -8.41 -24.32
N GLN A 284 -12.83 -9.53 -24.99
CA GLN A 284 -11.77 -10.45 -25.37
C GLN A 284 -10.88 -9.86 -26.48
N ASN A 285 -9.57 -9.90 -26.28
CA ASN A 285 -8.56 -9.61 -27.32
C ASN A 285 -8.65 -8.23 -28.00
N LEU A 286 -9.08 -7.18 -27.27
CA LEU A 286 -9.12 -5.80 -27.79
C LEU A 286 -7.88 -4.98 -27.41
N PHE A 287 -6.79 -5.64 -26.99
CA PHE A 287 -5.53 -4.99 -26.58
C PHE A 287 -4.82 -4.22 -27.70
N ALA A 288 -5.14 -4.48 -28.97
CA ALA A 288 -4.59 -3.75 -30.10
C ALA A 288 -5.25 -2.38 -30.34
N VAL A 289 -6.44 -2.13 -29.76
CA VAL A 289 -7.23 -0.91 -29.99
C VAL A 289 -7.60 -0.17 -28.70
N GLU A 290 -7.42 -0.80 -27.54
CA GLU A 290 -7.66 -0.17 -26.24
C GLU A 290 -6.34 0.13 -25.54
N PRO A 291 -5.91 1.40 -25.53
CA PRO A 291 -4.60 1.78 -25.00
C PRO A 291 -4.56 1.98 -23.48
N HIS A 292 -5.72 2.16 -22.84
CA HIS A 292 -5.82 2.66 -21.46
C HIS A 292 -6.12 1.56 -20.43
N THR A 293 -5.73 0.30 -20.68
CA THR A 293 -5.81 -0.77 -19.65
C THR A 293 -4.64 -1.74 -19.75
N ALA A 294 -4.25 -2.30 -18.60
CA ALA A 294 -3.42 -3.51 -18.59
C ALA A 294 -4.28 -4.73 -18.97
N TRP A 295 -3.63 -5.80 -19.41
CA TRP A 295 -4.30 -7.03 -19.83
C TRP A 295 -3.78 -8.24 -19.07
N ARG A 296 -4.64 -9.23 -18.90
CA ARG A 296 -4.31 -10.54 -18.30
C ARG A 296 -4.75 -11.67 -19.21
N ARG A 297 -3.91 -12.71 -19.30
CA ARG A 297 -4.27 -13.94 -20.01
C ARG A 297 -5.35 -14.70 -19.24
N SER A 298 -6.36 -15.21 -19.95
CA SER A 298 -7.48 -15.96 -19.37
C SER A 298 -7.62 -17.33 -20.03
N LYS A 299 -7.04 -18.36 -19.40
CA LYS A 299 -7.18 -19.77 -19.83
C LYS A 299 -8.66 -20.21 -19.84
N ALA A 300 -9.45 -19.75 -18.87
CA ALA A 300 -10.88 -20.07 -18.78
C ALA A 300 -11.67 -19.54 -19.98
N GLN A 301 -11.42 -18.30 -20.42
CA GLN A 301 -12.07 -17.74 -21.60
C GLN A 301 -11.56 -18.39 -22.89
N GLN A 302 -10.26 -18.70 -22.96
CA GLN A 302 -9.69 -19.44 -24.09
C GLN A 302 -10.40 -20.79 -24.30
N THR A 303 -10.63 -21.56 -23.23
CA THR A 303 -11.39 -22.81 -23.28
C THR A 303 -12.85 -22.57 -23.68
N LYS A 304 -13.51 -21.56 -23.08
CA LYS A 304 -14.92 -21.24 -23.37
C LYS A 304 -15.15 -20.88 -24.84
N LEU A 305 -14.24 -20.11 -25.42
CA LEU A 305 -14.29 -19.70 -26.83
C LEU A 305 -13.71 -20.74 -27.80
N LYS A 306 -13.12 -21.83 -27.29
CA LYS A 306 -12.39 -22.83 -28.09
C LYS A 306 -11.33 -22.18 -29.00
N SER A 307 -10.66 -21.14 -28.49
CA SER A 307 -9.67 -20.38 -29.26
C SER A 307 -8.32 -21.10 -29.29
N SER A 308 -7.76 -21.25 -30.50
CA SER A 308 -6.40 -21.78 -30.71
C SER A 308 -5.31 -20.79 -30.31
N THR A 309 -5.64 -19.49 -30.25
CA THR A 309 -4.76 -18.42 -29.77
C THR A 309 -5.03 -18.08 -28.31
N PRO A 310 -4.07 -17.49 -27.58
CA PRO A 310 -4.31 -16.96 -26.25
C PRO A 310 -5.47 -15.96 -26.24
N VAL A 311 -6.26 -15.97 -25.15
CA VAL A 311 -7.29 -14.96 -24.91
C VAL A 311 -6.86 -14.07 -23.76
N TYR A 312 -6.83 -12.76 -24.01
CA TYR A 312 -6.57 -11.72 -23.04
C TYR A 312 -7.87 -10.98 -22.70
N MET A 313 -7.95 -10.57 -21.45
CA MET A 313 -9.03 -9.78 -20.88
C MET A 313 -8.41 -8.54 -20.23
N PRO A 314 -9.14 -7.42 -20.09
CA PRO A 314 -8.70 -6.32 -19.26
C PRO A 314 -8.37 -6.80 -17.83
N LEU A 315 -7.34 -6.20 -17.25
CA LEU A 315 -7.00 -6.37 -15.85
C LEU A 315 -7.69 -5.25 -15.07
N GLU A 316 -8.79 -5.59 -14.40
CA GLU A 316 -9.56 -4.68 -13.54
C GLU A 316 -8.76 -4.30 -12.29
N HIS A 317 -9.06 -3.12 -11.73
CA HIS A 317 -8.48 -2.66 -10.47
C HIS A 317 -9.11 -3.38 -9.28
N ASP A 318 -8.32 -3.61 -8.23
CA ASP A 318 -8.76 -4.19 -6.97
C ASP A 318 -8.91 -3.05 -5.93
N PRO A 319 -10.13 -2.74 -5.45
CA PRO A 319 -10.36 -1.63 -4.52
C PRO A 319 -9.61 -1.80 -3.19
N SER A 320 -9.22 -3.02 -2.82
CA SER A 320 -8.46 -3.31 -1.60
C SER A 320 -6.94 -3.09 -1.76
N ARG A 321 -6.49 -2.62 -2.93
CA ARG A 321 -5.08 -2.46 -3.26
C ARG A 321 -4.77 -1.06 -3.79
N ALA A 322 -3.85 -0.37 -3.10
CA ALA A 322 -3.19 0.81 -3.65
C ALA A 322 -2.48 0.48 -4.98
N ILE A 323 -2.47 1.46 -5.89
CA ILE A 323 -1.95 1.33 -7.27
C ILE A 323 -0.52 0.81 -7.33
N TRP A 324 0.36 1.24 -6.41
CA TRP A 324 1.77 0.85 -6.40
C TRP A 324 1.97 -0.65 -6.20
N ARG A 325 1.03 -1.32 -5.51
CA ARG A 325 1.03 -2.78 -5.34
C ARG A 325 0.69 -3.52 -6.64
N GLY A 326 0.18 -2.81 -7.65
CA GLY A 326 -0.13 -3.32 -8.99
C GLY A 326 0.86 -2.88 -10.06
N LEU A 327 1.89 -2.12 -9.71
CA LEU A 327 2.78 -1.44 -10.66
C LEU A 327 3.47 -2.41 -11.63
N GLN A 328 3.78 -3.64 -11.20
CA GLN A 328 4.34 -4.68 -12.06
C GLN A 328 3.48 -4.94 -13.31
N ALA A 329 2.15 -4.84 -13.23
CA ALA A 329 1.28 -5.06 -14.38
C ALA A 329 1.21 -3.87 -15.35
N MET A 330 1.67 -2.70 -14.90
CA MET A 330 1.65 -1.45 -15.65
C MET A 330 2.97 -1.21 -16.36
N LEU A 331 4.08 -1.60 -15.73
CA LEU A 331 5.43 -1.41 -16.26
C LEU A 331 5.69 -2.28 -17.51
N PRO A 332 6.54 -1.84 -18.45
CA PRO A 332 6.83 -2.59 -19.68
C PRO A 332 7.34 -4.01 -19.46
N THR A 333 8.02 -4.26 -18.32
CA THR A 333 8.52 -5.58 -17.92
C THR A 333 7.40 -6.62 -17.75
N ALA A 334 6.15 -6.20 -17.60
CA ALA A 334 4.97 -7.07 -17.55
C ALA A 334 4.81 -7.96 -18.79
N ALA A 335 5.25 -7.48 -19.96
CA ALA A 335 5.05 -8.12 -21.25
C ALA A 335 6.10 -9.21 -21.56
N VAL A 336 7.09 -9.42 -20.68
CA VAL A 336 8.16 -10.42 -20.90
C VAL A 336 7.67 -11.81 -20.48
N SER A 337 7.84 -12.80 -21.36
CA SER A 337 7.57 -14.20 -21.00
C SER A 337 8.70 -14.75 -20.12
N THR A 338 8.34 -15.41 -19.02
CA THR A 338 9.32 -15.97 -18.06
C THR A 338 10.10 -17.17 -18.61
N SER A 339 9.71 -17.73 -19.76
CA SER A 339 10.31 -18.95 -20.31
C SER A 339 10.42 -19.01 -21.84
N GLY A 340 10.11 -17.93 -22.57
CA GLY A 340 10.22 -17.86 -24.05
C GLY A 340 9.22 -18.72 -24.84
N ALA A 341 8.72 -19.82 -24.25
CA ALA A 341 7.83 -20.78 -24.88
C ALA A 341 6.33 -20.51 -24.63
N GLU A 342 5.99 -19.72 -23.60
CA GLU A 342 4.60 -19.35 -23.31
C GLU A 342 4.33 -17.86 -23.57
N PRO A 343 3.16 -17.51 -24.14
CA PRO A 343 2.70 -16.13 -24.26
C PRO A 343 2.66 -15.43 -22.90
N ALA A 344 3.01 -14.14 -22.89
CA ALA A 344 3.10 -13.32 -21.68
C ALA A 344 1.83 -13.41 -20.82
N ALA A 345 1.98 -13.52 -19.50
CA ALA A 345 0.83 -13.65 -18.60
C ALA A 345 0.01 -12.35 -18.53
N ARG A 346 0.67 -11.21 -18.74
CA ARG A 346 0.09 -9.87 -18.72
C ARG A 346 0.63 -9.05 -19.89
N LEU A 347 -0.08 -8.00 -20.27
CA LEU A 347 0.39 -6.99 -21.20
C LEU A 347 0.20 -5.62 -20.52
N SER A 348 1.23 -4.78 -20.56
CA SER A 348 1.15 -3.39 -20.07
C SER A 348 0.22 -2.55 -20.96
N PRO A 349 -0.43 -1.50 -20.41
CA PRO A 349 -1.22 -0.57 -21.23
C PRO A 349 -0.38 0.01 -22.39
N GLN A 350 -0.98 0.17 -23.57
CA GLN A 350 -0.28 0.77 -24.72
C GLN A 350 0.14 2.21 -24.41
N VAL A 351 -0.67 2.97 -23.68
CA VAL A 351 -0.33 4.35 -23.31
C VAL A 351 0.92 4.45 -22.43
N ILE A 352 1.17 3.47 -21.56
CA ILE A 352 2.38 3.42 -20.75
C ILE A 352 3.60 3.11 -21.61
N ARG A 353 3.46 2.18 -22.56
CA ARG A 353 4.52 1.87 -23.53
C ARG A 353 4.80 3.04 -24.48
N TRP A 354 3.77 3.78 -24.86
CA TRP A 354 3.89 5.01 -25.66
C TRP A 354 4.71 6.07 -24.95
N VAL A 355 4.40 6.38 -23.68
CA VAL A 355 5.19 7.36 -22.90
C VAL A 355 6.63 6.85 -22.67
N GLY A 356 6.80 5.54 -22.48
CA GLY A 356 8.10 4.91 -22.45
C GLY A 356 8.89 5.07 -23.75
N HIS A 357 8.21 4.97 -24.90
CA HIS A 357 8.79 5.17 -26.22
C HIS A 357 9.16 6.63 -26.48
N LEU A 358 8.30 7.59 -26.13
CA LEU A 358 8.61 9.02 -26.16
C LEU A 358 9.87 9.35 -25.35
N ARG A 359 10.03 8.71 -24.19
CA ARG A 359 11.24 8.90 -23.37
C ARG A 359 12.47 8.21 -23.96
N TRP A 360 12.30 7.10 -24.66
CA TRP A 360 13.40 6.42 -25.36
C TRP A 360 13.90 7.22 -26.57
N GLU A 361 13.00 7.85 -27.32
CA GLU A 361 13.31 8.71 -28.48
C GLU A 361 13.75 10.14 -28.09
N ASP A 362 13.98 10.41 -26.80
CA ASP A 362 14.34 11.73 -26.28
C ASP A 362 13.31 12.87 -26.48
N ALA A 363 12.08 12.54 -26.86
CA ALA A 363 10.97 13.49 -27.06
C ALA A 363 10.45 14.14 -25.77
N LEU A 364 10.70 13.51 -24.61
CA LEU A 364 10.39 14.06 -23.28
C LEU A 364 11.68 14.43 -22.53
N PRO A 365 11.70 15.47 -21.68
CA PRO A 365 12.85 15.75 -20.81
C PRO A 365 13.27 14.53 -19.97
N ALA A 366 14.57 14.40 -19.70
CA ALA A 366 15.12 13.24 -18.99
C ALA A 366 14.58 13.09 -17.55
N ASP A 367 14.30 14.21 -16.89
CA ASP A 367 13.75 14.31 -15.53
C ASP A 367 12.22 14.50 -15.52
N PHE A 368 11.55 14.34 -16.66
CA PHE A 368 10.11 14.55 -16.76
C PHE A 368 9.35 13.56 -15.87
N THR A 369 8.45 14.07 -15.04
CA THR A 369 7.58 13.27 -14.19
C THR A 369 6.19 13.13 -14.77
N VAL A 370 5.59 11.97 -14.60
CA VAL A 370 4.21 11.67 -15.01
C VAL A 370 3.39 11.18 -13.83
N GLY A 371 2.11 11.53 -13.84
CA GLY A 371 1.10 10.93 -12.97
C GLY A 371 0.47 9.70 -13.65
N LEU A 372 0.39 8.58 -12.95
CA LEU A 372 -0.42 7.43 -13.35
C LEU A 372 -1.77 7.52 -12.64
N HIS A 373 -2.84 7.81 -13.39
CA HIS A 373 -4.20 7.93 -12.87
C HIS A 373 -4.98 6.67 -13.19
N SER A 374 -5.21 5.85 -12.15
CA SER A 374 -6.03 4.64 -12.21
C SER A 374 -7.48 4.97 -11.92
N THR A 375 -8.38 4.50 -12.78
CA THR A 375 -9.84 4.62 -12.61
C THR A 375 -10.53 3.33 -13.03
N GLY A 376 -11.49 2.85 -12.24
CA GLY A 376 -12.27 1.65 -12.55
C GLY A 376 -13.59 1.59 -11.82
N VAL A 377 -14.44 0.63 -12.19
CA VAL A 377 -15.72 0.37 -11.52
C VAL A 377 -15.79 -1.09 -11.11
N VAL A 378 -16.08 -1.34 -9.84
CA VAL A 378 -16.44 -2.67 -9.34
C VAL A 378 -17.96 -2.76 -9.39
N TYR A 379 -18.44 -3.60 -10.29
CA TYR A 379 -19.87 -3.90 -10.37
C TYR A 379 -20.23 -5.06 -9.45
N GLY A 380 -21.41 -4.97 -8.83
CA GLY A 380 -21.93 -5.99 -7.95
C GLY A 380 -22.67 -7.11 -8.66
N SER A 381 -23.75 -7.58 -8.02
CA SER A 381 -24.55 -8.72 -8.49
C SER A 381 -24.88 -8.67 -9.99
N GLN A 382 -24.39 -9.64 -10.75
CA GLN A 382 -24.58 -9.78 -12.21
C GLN A 382 -24.17 -8.54 -13.03
N ASN A 383 -23.26 -7.72 -12.50
CA ASN A 383 -22.85 -6.44 -13.04
C ASN A 383 -24.02 -5.45 -13.21
N SER A 384 -25.08 -5.60 -12.43
CA SER A 384 -26.34 -4.83 -12.57
C SER A 384 -26.47 -3.67 -11.58
N VAL A 385 -25.45 -3.45 -10.74
CA VAL A 385 -25.32 -2.34 -9.80
C VAL A 385 -23.86 -1.93 -9.72
N VAL A 386 -23.58 -0.68 -9.42
CA VAL A 386 -22.25 -0.20 -9.04
C VAL A 386 -22.08 -0.47 -7.56
N ASP A 387 -21.06 -1.25 -7.18
CA ASP A 387 -20.70 -1.46 -5.77
C ASP A 387 -19.67 -0.41 -5.32
N GLU A 388 -18.65 -0.16 -6.15
CA GLU A 388 -17.57 0.77 -5.81
C GLU A 388 -16.95 1.39 -7.07
N ILE A 389 -16.46 2.63 -6.94
CA ILE A 389 -15.63 3.30 -7.96
C ILE A 389 -14.21 3.39 -7.40
N VAL A 390 -13.24 2.89 -8.16
CA VAL A 390 -11.83 2.92 -7.80
C VAL A 390 -11.17 4.13 -8.45
N GLU A 391 -10.45 4.92 -7.66
CA GLU A 391 -9.58 5.99 -8.13
C GLU A 391 -8.29 6.01 -7.31
N ASP A 392 -7.14 6.04 -7.99
CA ASP A 392 -5.83 6.23 -7.34
C ASP A 392 -4.88 6.97 -8.30
N ARG A 393 -3.93 7.74 -7.76
CA ARG A 393 -2.92 8.49 -8.50
C ARG A 393 -1.54 8.30 -7.91
N MET A 394 -0.55 8.05 -8.77
CA MET A 394 0.85 7.95 -8.35
C MET A 394 1.77 8.65 -9.34
N SER A 395 2.67 9.48 -8.86
CA SER A 395 3.68 10.15 -9.68
C SER A 395 4.99 9.38 -9.70
N LEU A 396 5.64 9.32 -10.86
CA LEU A 396 6.95 8.71 -11.06
C LEU A 396 7.71 9.41 -12.21
N ALA A 397 9.03 9.22 -12.27
CA ALA A 397 9.81 9.70 -13.41
C ALA A 397 9.51 8.87 -14.67
N ALA A 398 9.29 9.53 -15.80
CA ALA A 398 8.94 8.88 -17.08
C ALA A 398 10.00 7.85 -17.54
N VAL A 399 11.25 8.01 -17.09
CA VAL A 399 12.33 7.04 -17.36
C VAL A 399 12.00 5.62 -16.88
N LEU A 400 11.22 5.46 -15.80
CA LEU A 400 10.79 4.14 -15.31
C LEU A 400 9.84 3.42 -16.28
N LEU A 401 9.24 4.15 -17.22
CA LEU A 401 8.37 3.59 -18.26
C LEU A 401 9.14 3.24 -19.53
N ALA A 402 10.40 3.65 -19.67
CA ALA A 402 11.22 3.36 -20.85
C ALA A 402 11.75 1.92 -20.82
N GLN A 403 11.83 1.28 -22.00
CA GLN A 403 12.34 -0.10 -22.10
C GLN A 403 13.81 -0.24 -21.66
N GLY A 404 14.61 0.82 -21.78
CA GLY A 404 16.01 0.86 -21.38
C GLY A 404 16.26 0.90 -19.86
N ALA A 405 15.24 1.11 -19.04
CA ALA A 405 15.37 1.23 -17.58
C ALA A 405 15.16 -0.10 -16.83
N ALA A 406 15.51 -1.23 -17.46
CA ALA A 406 15.19 -2.57 -16.95
C ALA A 406 15.65 -2.79 -15.50
N ASP A 407 16.89 -2.43 -15.17
CA ASP A 407 17.47 -2.64 -13.83
C ASP A 407 16.71 -1.86 -12.74
N LEU A 408 16.37 -0.58 -13.02
CA LEU A 408 15.66 0.27 -12.07
C LEU A 408 14.20 -0.18 -11.91
N THR A 409 13.56 -0.59 -13.00
CA THR A 409 12.21 -1.14 -13.01
C THR A 409 12.14 -2.48 -12.28
N GLU A 410 13.16 -3.34 -12.41
CA GLU A 410 13.28 -4.59 -11.64
C GLU A 410 13.42 -4.30 -10.14
N VAL A 411 14.23 -3.30 -9.77
CA VAL A 411 14.33 -2.86 -8.37
C VAL A 411 12.99 -2.40 -7.83
N VAL A 412 12.21 -1.61 -8.58
CA VAL A 412 10.87 -1.19 -8.16
C VAL A 412 9.95 -2.39 -7.93
N VAL A 413 9.89 -3.33 -8.88
CA VAL A 413 9.06 -4.54 -8.75
C VAL A 413 9.50 -5.40 -7.56
N SER A 414 10.81 -5.55 -7.35
CA SER A 414 11.38 -6.25 -6.21
C SER A 414 11.01 -5.59 -4.88
N CYS A 415 11.05 -4.26 -4.82
CA CYS A 415 10.68 -3.47 -3.65
C CYS A 415 9.20 -3.57 -3.31
N VAL A 416 8.31 -3.66 -4.32
CA VAL A 416 6.88 -3.96 -4.11
C VAL A 416 6.71 -5.34 -3.48
N ALA A 417 7.38 -6.36 -4.03
CA ALA A 417 7.30 -7.72 -3.50
C ALA A 417 7.83 -7.81 -2.06
N ALA A 418 8.94 -7.12 -1.76
CA ALA A 418 9.52 -7.02 -0.44
C ALA A 418 8.56 -6.36 0.57
N ALA A 419 7.82 -5.32 0.16
CA ALA A 419 6.80 -4.68 0.97
C ALA A 419 5.62 -5.63 1.26
N GLU A 420 5.15 -6.38 0.26
CA GLU A 420 4.09 -7.39 0.46
C GLU A 420 4.53 -8.49 1.44
N ASP A 421 5.78 -8.95 1.34
CA ASP A 421 6.32 -9.98 2.22
C ASP A 421 6.55 -9.47 3.65
N ALA A 422 6.96 -8.21 3.80
CA ALA A 422 7.05 -7.54 5.11
C ALA A 422 5.66 -7.39 5.77
N ALA A 423 4.64 -7.00 5.00
CA ALA A 423 3.26 -6.93 5.49
C ALA A 423 2.73 -8.32 5.91
N LYS A 424 3.01 -9.37 5.11
CA LYS A 424 2.68 -10.77 5.47
C LYS A 424 3.39 -11.21 6.75
N ALA A 425 4.64 -10.82 6.96
CA ALA A 425 5.39 -11.10 8.19
C ALA A 425 4.69 -10.46 9.41
N LEU A 426 4.26 -9.20 9.30
CA LEU A 426 3.52 -8.52 10.37
C LEU A 426 2.15 -9.19 10.63
N GLY A 427 1.43 -9.57 9.57
CA GLY A 427 0.20 -10.36 9.69
C GLY A 427 0.41 -11.69 10.42
N ALA A 428 1.51 -12.38 10.12
CA ALA A 428 1.89 -13.62 10.80
C ALA A 428 2.22 -13.38 12.29
N LEU A 429 2.88 -12.26 12.62
CA LEU A 429 3.11 -11.86 14.01
C LEU A 429 1.78 -11.72 14.77
N ALA A 430 0.85 -10.92 14.24
CA ALA A 430 -0.46 -10.72 14.86
C ALA A 430 -1.22 -12.03 15.07
N ALA A 431 -1.21 -12.91 14.06
CA ALA A 431 -1.81 -14.24 14.15
C ALA A 431 -1.19 -15.07 15.28
N ASN A 432 0.16 -15.12 15.34
CA ASN A 432 0.90 -15.91 16.32
C ASN A 432 0.73 -15.36 17.76
N LEU A 433 0.60 -14.04 17.94
CA LEU A 433 0.38 -13.42 19.25
C LEU A 433 -1.00 -13.78 19.84
N VAL A 434 -2.04 -13.72 19.02
CA VAL A 434 -3.40 -14.12 19.44
C VAL A 434 -3.47 -15.62 19.61
N GLU A 435 -2.79 -16.37 18.75
CA GLU A 435 -2.65 -17.80 18.89
C GLU A 435 -1.95 -18.17 20.19
N ALA A 436 -0.87 -17.49 20.60
CA ALA A 436 -0.21 -17.76 21.89
C ALA A 436 -1.17 -17.60 23.08
N GLY A 437 -2.16 -16.69 22.98
CA GLY A 437 -3.18 -16.45 23.99
C GLY A 437 -4.45 -17.30 23.88
N GLY A 438 -4.58 -18.13 22.85
CA GLY A 438 -5.74 -19.02 22.68
C GLY A 438 -6.87 -18.51 21.78
N GLY A 439 -6.73 -17.34 21.15
CA GLY A 439 -7.78 -16.70 20.36
C GLY A 439 -7.81 -17.09 18.88
N GLU A 440 -8.80 -16.54 18.17
CA GLU A 440 -8.96 -16.66 16.71
C GLU A 440 -8.06 -15.65 15.97
N HIS A 441 -7.32 -16.11 14.96
CA HIS A 441 -6.22 -15.35 14.37
C HIS A 441 -6.53 -14.68 13.02
N ALA A 442 -7.66 -14.98 12.35
CA ALA A 442 -7.94 -14.48 11.00
C ALA A 442 -8.11 -12.95 10.94
N GLY A 443 -8.97 -12.37 11.79
CA GLY A 443 -9.18 -10.92 11.85
C GLY A 443 -7.94 -10.11 12.24
N PRO A 444 -7.22 -10.46 13.34
CA PRO A 444 -5.98 -9.80 13.73
C PRO A 444 -4.91 -9.82 12.64
N ARG A 445 -4.79 -10.93 11.90
CA ARG A 445 -3.86 -11.05 10.77
C ARG A 445 -4.17 -10.05 9.67
N SER A 446 -5.42 -9.96 9.23
CA SER A 446 -5.82 -9.04 8.15
C SER A 446 -5.60 -7.59 8.56
N ARG A 447 -6.03 -7.19 9.77
CA ARG A 447 -5.83 -5.83 10.27
C ARG A 447 -4.36 -5.41 10.34
N ALA A 448 -3.48 -6.32 10.75
CA ALA A 448 -2.05 -6.04 10.78
C ALA A 448 -1.44 -5.90 9.37
N ILE A 449 -1.92 -6.68 8.39
CA ILE A 449 -1.52 -6.52 6.99
C ILE A 449 -1.99 -5.16 6.45
N GLU A 450 -3.24 -4.77 6.72
CA GLU A 450 -3.78 -3.45 6.36
C GLU A 450 -2.98 -2.32 6.98
N SER A 451 -2.70 -2.39 8.29
CA SER A 451 -1.88 -1.38 8.99
C SER A 451 -0.46 -1.27 8.40
N ALA A 452 0.13 -2.37 7.93
CA ALA A 452 1.42 -2.33 7.25
C ALA A 452 1.32 -1.57 5.93
N TYR A 453 0.28 -1.81 5.13
CA TYR A 453 0.11 -1.12 3.86
C TYR A 453 -0.22 0.36 4.05
N ASP A 454 -1.02 0.72 5.05
CA ASP A 454 -1.33 2.12 5.39
C ASP A 454 -0.06 2.90 5.75
N GLU A 455 0.86 2.28 6.50
CA GLU A 455 2.15 2.88 6.84
C GLU A 455 3.12 2.93 5.65
N LEU A 456 3.16 1.88 4.82
CA LEU A 456 4.10 1.77 3.70
C LEU A 456 3.68 2.57 2.46
N ASP A 457 2.39 2.82 2.24
CA ASP A 457 1.86 3.51 1.07
C ASP A 457 2.49 4.92 0.86
N PRO A 458 2.43 5.85 1.82
CA PRO A 458 3.04 7.17 1.62
C PRO A 458 4.57 7.10 1.47
N LEU A 459 5.23 6.14 2.14
CA LEU A 459 6.67 5.94 2.06
C LEU A 459 7.09 5.43 0.68
N PHE A 460 6.36 4.48 0.11
CA PHE A 460 6.63 3.94 -1.21
C PHE A 460 6.42 5.00 -2.29
N ARG A 461 5.33 5.77 -2.20
CA ARG A 461 5.02 6.87 -3.13
C ARG A 461 6.02 8.02 -3.08
N ALA A 462 6.66 8.25 -1.94
CA ALA A 462 7.76 9.19 -1.82
C ALA A 462 9.02 8.62 -2.49
N TRP A 463 9.40 7.40 -2.11
CA TRP A 463 10.59 6.71 -2.63
C TRP A 463 10.58 6.58 -4.15
N VAL A 464 9.49 6.10 -4.75
CA VAL A 464 9.41 5.87 -6.21
C VAL A 464 9.49 7.16 -7.02
N ARG A 465 9.06 8.29 -6.43
CA ARG A 465 9.08 9.61 -7.08
C ARG A 465 10.48 10.21 -7.14
N GLU A 466 11.36 9.82 -6.21
CA GLU A 466 12.75 10.27 -6.16
C GLU A 466 13.65 9.50 -7.13
N LEU A 467 13.15 8.40 -7.72
CA LEU A 467 13.90 7.63 -8.71
C LEU A 467 13.98 8.40 -10.03
N GLY A 468 15.16 8.40 -10.64
CA GLY A 468 15.41 9.07 -11.91
C GLY A 468 16.57 8.46 -12.68
N PRO A 469 16.99 9.08 -13.80
CA PRO A 469 18.01 8.52 -14.69
C PRO A 469 19.38 8.30 -14.04
N ALA A 470 19.71 9.08 -13.01
CA ALA A 470 20.98 9.00 -12.28
C ALA A 470 20.93 8.08 -11.05
N SER A 471 19.79 7.45 -10.77
CA SER A 471 19.61 6.58 -9.60
C SER A 471 20.40 5.28 -9.74
N ASP A 472 21.25 4.97 -8.76
CA ASP A 472 21.89 3.65 -8.65
C ASP A 472 20.88 2.61 -8.13
N PRO A 473 20.56 1.54 -8.90
CA PRO A 473 19.52 0.58 -8.51
C PRO A 473 19.79 -0.08 -7.14
N THR A 474 21.05 -0.40 -6.83
CA THR A 474 21.41 -1.08 -5.57
C THR A 474 21.17 -0.16 -4.37
N THR A 475 21.61 1.09 -4.47
CA THR A 475 21.43 2.11 -3.43
C THR A 475 19.94 2.40 -3.20
N CYS A 476 19.16 2.53 -4.28
CA CYS A 476 17.71 2.72 -4.19
C CYS A 476 17.00 1.56 -3.49
N GLN A 477 17.37 0.31 -3.82
CA GLN A 477 16.80 -0.87 -3.16
C GLN A 477 17.15 -0.94 -1.67
N GLN A 478 18.40 -0.63 -1.32
CA GLN A 478 18.84 -0.59 0.07
C GLN A 478 18.05 0.46 0.86
N HIS A 479 17.95 1.68 0.34
CA HIS A 479 17.20 2.77 0.98
C HIS A 479 15.73 2.39 1.24
N TRP A 480 15.06 1.75 0.26
CA TRP A 480 13.71 1.24 0.46
C TRP A 480 13.65 0.18 1.56
N HIS A 481 14.53 -0.82 1.52
CA HIS A 481 14.54 -1.89 2.52
C HIS A 481 14.74 -1.36 3.94
N GLU A 482 15.65 -0.41 4.15
CA GLU A 482 15.87 0.23 5.45
C GLU A 482 14.63 1.01 5.93
N THR A 483 13.97 1.72 5.02
CA THR A 483 12.76 2.50 5.31
C THR A 483 11.59 1.59 5.69
N ALA A 484 11.32 0.56 4.89
CA ALA A 484 10.26 -0.41 5.15
C ALA A 484 10.53 -1.23 6.42
N ASP A 485 11.79 -1.62 6.67
CA ASP A 485 12.17 -2.40 7.85
C ASP A 485 11.91 -1.60 9.13
N ARG A 486 12.31 -0.31 9.16
CA ARG A 486 12.05 0.58 10.28
C ARG A 486 10.56 0.73 10.57
N ALA A 487 9.76 0.97 9.53
CA ALA A 487 8.31 1.15 9.64
C ALA A 487 7.61 -0.11 10.16
N VAL A 488 7.86 -1.27 9.54
CA VAL A 488 7.20 -2.54 9.89
C VAL A 488 7.68 -3.06 11.25
N ARG A 489 8.96 -2.87 11.63
CA ARG A 489 9.45 -3.22 12.97
C ARG A 489 8.76 -2.43 14.07
N ARG A 490 8.50 -1.14 13.85
CA ARG A 490 7.78 -0.29 14.81
C ARG A 490 6.38 -0.85 15.08
N LEU A 491 5.61 -1.15 14.02
CA LEU A 491 4.30 -1.78 14.15
C LEU A 491 4.39 -3.16 14.85
N GLY A 492 5.43 -3.94 14.56
CA GLY A 492 5.66 -5.22 15.23
C GLY A 492 5.86 -5.07 16.74
N LEU A 493 6.66 -4.09 17.17
CA LEU A 493 6.87 -3.76 18.59
C LEU A 493 5.57 -3.34 19.28
N GLU A 494 4.73 -2.54 18.61
CA GLU A 494 3.43 -2.13 19.11
C GLU A 494 2.49 -3.32 19.30
N LEU A 495 2.42 -4.24 18.34
CA LEU A 495 1.62 -5.47 18.45
C LEU A 495 2.08 -6.35 19.61
N VAL A 496 3.40 -6.50 19.80
CA VAL A 496 3.95 -7.27 20.92
C VAL A 496 3.65 -6.58 22.25
N ALA A 497 3.74 -5.26 22.32
CA ALA A 497 3.43 -4.48 23.53
C ALA A 497 1.95 -4.60 23.93
N GLN A 498 1.05 -4.69 22.96
CA GLN A 498 -0.40 -4.86 23.16
C GLN A 498 -0.81 -6.32 23.36
N ALA A 499 0.11 -7.27 23.22
CA ALA A 499 -0.20 -8.69 23.33
C ALA A 499 -0.72 -9.02 24.74
N PRO A 500 -1.81 -9.83 24.86
CA PRO A 500 -2.32 -10.26 26.16
C PRO A 500 -1.23 -10.93 27.00
N LYS A 501 -1.26 -10.70 28.31
CA LYS A 501 -0.32 -11.31 29.27
C LYS A 501 -0.19 -12.84 29.12
N VAL A 502 -1.30 -13.51 28.81
CA VAL A 502 -1.33 -14.97 28.56
C VAL A 502 -0.47 -15.40 27.37
N SER A 503 -0.31 -14.54 26.36
CA SER A 503 0.54 -14.80 25.19
C SER A 503 2.03 -14.86 25.53
N TRP A 504 2.46 -14.20 26.61
CA TRP A 504 3.84 -14.24 27.10
C TRP A 504 4.20 -15.56 27.80
N ALA A 505 3.23 -16.16 28.50
CA ALA A 505 3.37 -17.52 29.02
C ALA A 505 3.43 -18.54 27.89
N GLY A 506 2.64 -18.32 26.84
CA GLY A 506 2.57 -19.16 25.65
C GLY A 506 1.87 -20.51 25.89
N ARG A 507 1.75 -21.29 24.82
CA ARG A 507 1.15 -22.64 24.83
C ARG A 507 1.85 -23.57 23.85
N VAL A 508 1.54 -24.86 23.92
CA VAL A 508 2.02 -25.85 22.94
C VAL A 508 0.90 -26.16 21.96
N ARG A 509 1.17 -26.02 20.67
CA ARG A 509 0.25 -26.44 19.59
C ARG A 509 1.03 -27.29 18.59
N THR A 510 0.45 -28.43 18.20
CA THR A 510 1.08 -29.38 17.25
C THR A 510 2.53 -29.72 17.62
N GLY A 511 2.84 -29.88 18.92
CA GLY A 511 4.19 -30.19 19.41
C GLY A 511 5.17 -29.02 19.44
N ARG A 512 4.78 -27.81 19.00
CA ARG A 512 5.63 -26.61 18.98
C ARG A 512 5.19 -25.61 20.05
N PRO A 513 6.11 -25.07 20.86
CA PRO A 513 5.80 -23.95 21.75
C PRO A 513 5.57 -22.68 20.95
N VAL A 514 4.50 -21.95 21.28
CA VAL A 514 4.13 -20.65 20.71
C VAL A 514 3.92 -19.68 21.87
N SER A 515 4.78 -18.67 21.95
CA SER A 515 4.66 -17.54 22.90
C SER A 515 4.94 -16.23 22.15
N ALA A 516 4.69 -15.10 22.79
CA ALA A 516 5.01 -13.78 22.23
C ALA A 516 6.47 -13.66 21.79
N VAL A 517 7.40 -14.28 22.54
CA VAL A 517 8.83 -14.30 22.19
C VAL A 517 9.09 -15.11 20.92
N HIS A 518 8.46 -16.29 20.78
CA HIS A 518 8.61 -17.10 19.57
C HIS A 518 8.03 -16.38 18.35
N ALA A 519 6.85 -15.76 18.52
CA ALA A 519 6.19 -15.00 17.47
C ALA A 519 7.06 -13.83 16.98
N ASP A 520 7.64 -13.08 17.91
CA ASP A 520 8.55 -11.97 17.64
C ASP A 520 9.83 -12.44 16.90
N GLU A 521 10.44 -13.55 17.30
CA GLU A 521 11.62 -14.07 16.58
C GLU A 521 11.32 -14.56 15.16
N TRP A 522 10.17 -15.23 14.96
CA TRP A 522 9.77 -15.66 13.62
C TRP A 522 9.46 -14.45 12.74
N PHE A 523 8.86 -13.42 13.30
CA PHE A 523 8.66 -12.14 12.64
C PHE A 523 10.00 -11.49 12.27
N ASP A 524 10.94 -11.37 13.21
CA ASP A 524 12.27 -10.80 12.95
C ASP A 524 13.04 -11.56 11.86
N SER A 525 12.91 -12.88 11.82
CA SER A 525 13.50 -13.73 10.78
C SER A 525 12.82 -13.53 9.42
N ALA A 526 11.48 -13.54 9.39
CA ALA A 526 10.70 -13.33 8.18
C ALA A 526 10.92 -11.93 7.59
N LEU A 527 11.00 -10.89 8.43
CA LEU A 527 11.24 -9.52 8.02
C LEU A 527 12.65 -9.34 7.45
N ARG A 528 13.67 -9.93 8.10
CA ARG A 528 15.04 -9.94 7.55
C ARG A 528 15.13 -10.66 6.20
N LYS A 529 14.35 -11.71 6.01
CA LYS A 529 14.26 -12.41 4.72
C LYS A 529 13.55 -11.56 3.66
N ALA A 530 12.51 -10.83 4.04
CA ALA A 530 11.77 -9.96 3.13
C ALA A 530 12.59 -8.72 2.72
N LEU A 531 13.41 -8.18 3.63
CA LEU A 531 14.16 -6.93 3.45
C LEU A 531 15.68 -7.16 3.66
N PRO A 532 16.33 -7.98 2.83
CA PRO A 532 17.69 -8.47 3.09
C PRO A 532 18.76 -7.36 3.09
N MET A 533 18.53 -6.25 2.38
CA MET A 533 19.50 -5.16 2.25
C MET A 533 19.50 -4.22 3.47
N SER A 534 18.51 -4.30 4.37
CA SER A 534 18.39 -3.41 5.53
C SER A 534 19.45 -3.64 6.62
N HIS A 535 20.25 -4.71 6.52
CA HIS A 535 21.25 -5.11 7.53
C HIS A 535 22.67 -5.21 6.95
N LEU A 536 22.91 -4.70 5.73
CA LEU A 536 24.25 -4.68 5.16
C LEU A 536 25.10 -3.57 5.79
N PRO A 537 26.35 -3.84 6.19
CA PRO A 537 27.25 -2.79 6.65
C PRO A 537 27.52 -1.81 5.49
N ASP A 538 27.45 -0.53 5.81
CA ASP A 538 27.60 0.57 4.86
C ASP A 538 28.94 0.46 4.09
N ARG A 539 28.86 0.11 2.79
CA ARG A 539 30.03 -0.21 1.95
C ARG A 539 31.01 0.95 1.81
N MET A 540 30.62 2.18 2.15
CA MET A 540 31.51 3.35 2.09
C MET A 540 32.55 3.41 3.21
N THR A 541 32.40 2.66 4.30
CA THR A 541 33.37 2.70 5.43
C THR A 541 34.49 1.65 5.35
N THR A 542 34.42 0.71 4.41
CA THR A 542 35.33 -0.45 4.38
C THR A 542 36.72 -0.17 3.80
N ARG A 543 37.03 1.05 3.34
CA ARG A 543 38.37 1.41 2.82
C ARG A 543 39.33 2.01 3.85
N GLU A 544 38.86 2.41 5.03
CA GLU A 544 39.75 3.01 6.06
C GLU A 544 40.06 2.09 7.26
N ALA A 545 39.40 0.94 7.40
CA ALA A 545 39.60 0.05 8.54
C ALA A 545 40.51 -1.16 8.20
N MET A 546 41.72 -0.91 7.72
CA MET A 546 42.81 -1.89 7.72
C MET A 546 43.88 -1.51 8.76
N THR A 547 43.47 -1.52 10.03
CA THR A 547 44.39 -1.67 11.16
C THR A 547 43.81 -2.69 12.12
N THR A 548 44.55 -3.78 12.30
CA THR A 548 44.30 -4.92 13.17
C THR A 548 43.87 -4.46 14.57
N PRO A 549 42.73 -4.90 15.12
CA PRO A 549 42.35 -4.54 16.47
C PRO A 549 43.09 -5.42 17.49
N THR A 550 43.92 -4.77 18.32
CA THR A 550 44.52 -5.31 19.55
C THR A 550 43.41 -5.64 20.58
N PRO A 551 43.54 -6.70 21.41
CA PRO A 551 42.44 -7.25 22.22
C PRO A 551 42.10 -6.47 23.51
N GLU A 552 42.21 -5.14 23.51
CA GLU A 552 41.91 -4.28 24.68
C GLU A 552 40.66 -3.39 24.52
N LYS A 553 39.96 -3.44 23.38
CA LYS A 553 38.78 -2.57 23.09
C LYS A 553 37.41 -3.13 23.49
N SER A 554 37.32 -4.21 24.28
CA SER A 554 36.02 -4.86 24.59
C SER A 554 35.25 -4.29 25.80
N ILE A 555 35.70 -3.19 26.40
CA ILE A 555 35.09 -2.66 27.65
C ILE A 555 34.34 -1.32 27.45
N GLN A 556 34.45 -0.64 26.30
CA GLN A 556 33.88 0.71 26.10
C GLN A 556 32.42 0.79 25.62
N ASP A 557 31.74 -0.33 25.28
CA ASP A 557 30.35 -0.33 24.77
C ASP A 557 29.25 -0.56 25.84
N SER A 558 29.59 -0.55 27.13
CA SER A 558 28.62 -0.68 28.23
C SER A 558 28.25 0.69 28.80
N GLY A 559 26.97 1.08 28.74
CA GLY A 559 26.46 2.28 29.41
C GLY A 559 26.90 2.36 30.88
N PRO A 560 27.10 3.57 31.43
CA PRO A 560 27.87 3.76 32.66
C PRO A 560 27.21 3.10 33.89
N LEU A 561 25.87 2.96 33.92
CA LEU A 561 25.14 2.16 34.93
C LEU A 561 25.61 0.70 34.96
N ARG A 562 25.63 0.04 33.80
CA ARG A 562 26.01 -1.38 33.66
C ARG A 562 27.42 -1.64 34.19
N GLY A 563 28.38 -0.79 33.80
CA GLY A 563 29.78 -0.90 34.22
C GLY A 563 29.91 -0.77 35.74
N ILE A 564 29.38 0.31 36.32
CA ILE A 564 29.52 0.59 37.75
C ILE A 564 28.87 -0.49 38.62
N VAL A 565 27.67 -0.97 38.25
CA VAL A 565 27.00 -2.03 39.02
C VAL A 565 27.75 -3.36 38.92
N ALA A 566 28.27 -3.72 37.73
CA ALA A 566 29.07 -4.92 37.55
C ALA A 566 30.37 -4.87 38.38
N ASP A 567 31.07 -3.74 38.35
CA ASP A 567 32.32 -3.55 39.10
C ASP A 567 32.10 -3.60 40.61
N ARG A 568 31.01 -2.98 41.10
CA ARG A 568 30.64 -3.03 42.52
C ARG A 568 30.27 -4.45 42.96
N ALA A 569 29.44 -5.14 42.18
CA ALA A 569 29.11 -6.54 42.45
C ALA A 569 30.36 -7.41 42.46
N GLY A 570 31.26 -7.23 41.47
CA GLY A 570 32.55 -7.90 41.35
C GLY A 570 33.45 -7.70 42.58
N SER A 571 33.66 -6.44 42.97
CA SER A 571 34.49 -6.08 44.12
C SER A 571 33.95 -6.65 45.43
N LEU A 572 32.62 -6.59 45.63
CA LEU A 572 31.95 -7.12 46.82
C LEU A 572 32.02 -8.65 46.91
N GLN A 573 31.84 -9.40 45.81
CA GLN A 573 32.05 -10.86 45.85
C GLN A 573 33.52 -11.21 46.07
N ASP A 574 34.48 -10.49 45.48
CA ASP A 574 35.91 -10.79 45.65
C ASP A 574 36.34 -10.64 47.10
N ALA A 575 35.91 -9.57 47.76
CA ALA A 575 36.14 -9.37 49.18
C ALA A 575 35.45 -10.46 50.03
N TYR A 576 34.22 -10.86 49.69
CA TYR A 576 33.49 -11.91 50.39
C TYR A 576 34.15 -13.29 50.26
N LEU A 577 34.54 -13.69 49.05
CA LEU A 577 35.17 -14.99 48.77
C LEU A 577 36.55 -15.11 49.41
N ARG A 578 37.29 -13.99 49.51
CA ARG A 578 38.55 -13.88 50.26
C ARG A 578 38.35 -13.76 51.78
N LYS A 579 37.10 -13.80 52.26
CA LYS A 579 36.73 -13.67 53.68
C LYS A 579 37.23 -12.36 54.33
N VAL A 580 37.33 -11.28 53.55
CA VAL A 580 37.66 -9.95 54.07
C VAL A 580 36.48 -9.45 54.91
N SER A 581 36.72 -9.08 56.17
CA SER A 581 35.70 -8.67 57.13
C SER A 581 34.80 -7.55 56.60
N ALA A 582 35.39 -6.55 55.94
CA ALA A 582 34.66 -5.44 55.31
C ALA A 582 33.69 -5.92 54.22
N GLY A 583 34.09 -6.88 53.37
CA GLY A 583 33.23 -7.43 52.31
C GLY A 583 32.08 -8.29 52.86
N VAL A 584 32.35 -9.08 53.91
CA VAL A 584 31.31 -9.87 54.60
C VAL A 584 30.29 -8.95 55.27
N ALA A 585 30.75 -7.89 55.93
CA ALA A 585 29.89 -6.89 56.56
C ALA A 585 29.07 -6.09 55.50
N ALA A 586 29.70 -5.66 54.41
CA ALA A 586 29.04 -4.94 53.32
C ALA A 586 27.87 -5.74 52.71
N LEU A 587 28.10 -7.03 52.38
CA LEU A 587 27.03 -7.89 51.88
C LEU A 587 25.93 -8.14 52.93
N ALA A 588 26.28 -8.24 54.21
CA ALA A 588 25.30 -8.36 55.29
C ALA A 588 24.42 -7.10 55.41
N ARG A 589 25.01 -5.91 55.29
CA ARG A 589 24.28 -4.64 55.29
C ARG A 589 23.36 -4.54 54.07
N LEU A 590 23.87 -4.82 52.87
CA LEU A 590 23.10 -4.78 51.62
C LEU A 590 21.86 -5.69 51.66
N ARG A 591 21.94 -6.88 52.26
CA ARG A 591 20.77 -7.75 52.41
C ARG A 591 19.62 -7.11 53.20
N ARG A 592 19.89 -6.19 54.13
CA ARG A 592 18.85 -5.48 54.92
C ARG A 592 18.01 -4.53 54.06
N GLY A 593 18.51 -4.14 52.89
CA GLY A 593 17.81 -3.30 51.91
C GLY A 593 17.00 -4.07 50.87
N ALA A 594 17.10 -5.41 50.83
CA ALA A 594 16.42 -6.19 49.82
C ALA A 594 14.89 -6.08 49.96
N GLY A 595 14.24 -5.59 48.90
CA GLY A 595 12.79 -5.36 48.88
C GLY A 595 12.30 -4.08 49.54
N LYS A 596 13.21 -3.16 49.87
CA LYS A 596 12.87 -1.80 50.30
C LYS A 596 13.26 -0.79 49.23
N SER A 597 12.68 0.40 49.27
CA SER A 597 13.01 1.50 48.35
C SER A 597 14.43 2.05 48.60
N PRO A 598 15.08 2.68 47.60
CA PRO A 598 16.31 3.45 47.81
C PRO A 598 16.16 4.47 48.94
N GLY A 599 17.23 4.76 49.68
CA GLY A 599 17.19 5.71 50.80
C GLY A 599 16.64 5.16 52.13
N SER A 600 15.85 4.08 52.11
CA SER A 600 15.24 3.50 53.34
C SER A 600 16.21 2.83 54.31
N VAL A 601 17.43 2.51 53.85
CA VAL A 601 18.51 1.94 54.66
C VAL A 601 19.76 2.75 54.39
N VAL A 602 20.12 3.64 55.32
CA VAL A 602 21.21 4.61 55.12
C VAL A 602 22.57 3.93 54.98
N ASP A 603 22.84 2.89 55.79
CA ASP A 603 24.13 2.19 55.84
C ASP A 603 24.53 1.43 54.56
N ILE A 604 23.70 1.44 53.50
CA ILE A 604 23.99 0.79 52.22
C ILE A 604 24.16 1.78 51.06
N LEU A 605 23.92 3.07 51.29
CA LEU A 605 24.00 4.11 50.26
C LEU A 605 25.41 4.24 49.67
N GLU A 606 26.45 3.97 50.48
CA GLU A 606 27.85 3.89 50.02
C GLU A 606 28.05 2.89 48.87
N HIS A 607 27.17 1.89 48.78
CA HIS A 607 27.21 0.84 47.77
C HIS A 607 26.17 1.04 46.68
N THR A 608 25.02 1.65 46.95
CA THR A 608 23.90 1.74 46.00
C THR A 608 23.82 3.08 45.25
N LEU A 609 24.47 4.15 45.73
CA LEU A 609 24.49 5.46 45.07
C LEU A 609 25.79 5.73 44.32
N HIS A 610 25.73 6.49 43.22
CA HIS A 610 26.89 6.97 42.48
C HIS A 610 26.53 8.29 41.77
N PRO A 611 27.45 9.27 41.62
CA PRO A 611 27.14 10.55 40.95
C PRO A 611 26.53 10.40 39.55
N VAL A 612 26.97 9.38 38.81
CA VAL A 612 26.38 9.04 37.49
C VAL A 612 24.91 8.65 37.59
N PHE A 613 24.51 7.92 38.64
CA PHE A 613 23.13 7.46 38.80
C PHE A 613 22.22 8.65 39.12
N ALA A 614 22.68 9.57 39.96
CA ALA A 614 21.94 10.77 40.37
C ALA A 614 21.91 11.90 39.32
N CYS A 615 22.52 11.71 38.14
CA CYS A 615 22.62 12.76 37.13
C CYS A 615 21.27 13.02 36.45
N GLY A 616 20.80 14.27 36.48
CA GLY A 616 19.59 14.72 35.78
C GLY A 616 18.31 14.78 36.60
N SER A 617 18.35 14.46 37.90
CA SER A 617 17.20 14.70 38.79
C SER A 617 17.11 16.18 39.16
N ARG A 618 15.93 16.80 38.97
CA ARG A 618 15.61 18.15 39.48
C ARG A 618 14.86 18.12 40.82
N ASP A 619 14.39 16.95 41.23
CA ASP A 619 13.65 16.69 42.46
C ASP A 619 14.43 15.69 43.34
N ASP A 620 14.23 15.71 44.65
CA ASP A 620 14.88 14.80 45.63
C ASP A 620 14.40 13.32 45.52
N GLU A 621 13.68 12.97 44.46
CA GLU A 621 13.25 11.60 44.20
C GLU A 621 14.38 10.75 43.57
N PRO A 622 14.50 9.46 43.95
CA PRO A 622 15.48 8.56 43.35
C PRO A 622 15.26 8.41 41.83
N THR A 623 16.32 8.60 41.06
CA THR A 623 16.33 8.34 39.63
C THR A 623 16.11 6.85 39.31
N ARG A 624 15.71 6.56 38.07
CA ARG A 624 15.54 5.18 37.57
C ARG A 624 16.82 4.35 37.72
N ASP A 625 17.98 4.97 37.54
CA ASP A 625 19.29 4.33 37.65
C ASP A 625 19.66 4.04 39.11
N GLU A 626 19.34 4.95 40.04
CA GLU A 626 19.48 4.71 41.49
C GLU A 626 18.57 3.57 41.96
N ILE A 627 17.32 3.56 41.51
CA ILE A 627 16.36 2.49 41.81
C ILE A 627 16.87 1.14 41.27
N ALA A 628 17.36 1.10 40.03
CA ALA A 628 17.89 -0.11 39.41
C ALA A 628 19.15 -0.62 40.12
N ALA A 629 20.12 0.25 40.40
CA ALA A 629 21.36 -0.09 41.10
C ALA A 629 21.09 -0.65 42.51
N HIS A 630 20.19 0.01 43.25
CA HIS A 630 19.78 -0.42 44.60
C HIS A 630 19.17 -1.83 44.58
N HIS A 631 18.18 -2.08 43.71
CA HIS A 631 17.57 -3.41 43.64
C HIS A 631 18.55 -4.48 43.18
N CYS A 632 19.41 -4.20 42.19
CA CYS A 632 20.41 -5.17 41.71
C CYS A 632 21.43 -5.53 42.77
N LEU A 633 22.03 -4.56 43.47
CA LEU A 633 23.08 -4.83 44.47
C LEU A 633 22.53 -5.50 45.73
N THR A 634 21.31 -5.16 46.15
CA THR A 634 20.65 -5.84 47.28
C THR A 634 20.24 -7.28 46.93
N MET A 635 19.74 -7.52 45.71
CA MET A 635 19.48 -8.89 45.22
C MET A 635 20.76 -9.70 45.04
N PHE A 636 21.84 -9.10 44.55
CA PHE A 636 23.15 -9.75 44.47
C PHE A 636 23.66 -10.18 45.85
N ALA A 637 23.52 -9.32 46.86
CA ALA A 637 23.92 -9.67 48.22
C ALA A 637 23.14 -10.84 48.82
N LEU A 638 21.87 -11.01 48.42
CA LEU A 638 21.08 -12.22 48.73
C LEU A 638 21.60 -13.44 47.96
N HIS A 639 21.93 -13.28 46.68
CA HIS A 639 22.41 -14.36 45.82
C HIS A 639 23.75 -14.94 46.29
N GLN A 640 24.71 -14.07 46.63
CA GLN A 640 26.07 -14.46 47.07
C GLN A 640 26.11 -15.06 48.49
N GLN A 641 25.02 -14.97 49.26
CA GLN A 641 24.99 -15.42 50.65
C GLN A 641 25.20 -16.93 50.75
N SER A 642 26.18 -17.34 51.56
CA SER A 642 26.55 -18.74 51.79
C SER A 642 26.97 -19.48 50.51
N GLN A 643 27.37 -18.74 49.46
CA GLN A 643 27.89 -19.30 48.23
C GLN A 643 29.41 -19.18 48.20
N ALA A 644 30.09 -20.30 47.99
CA ALA A 644 31.55 -20.36 47.85
C ALA A 644 32.04 -20.03 46.43
N GLN A 645 31.12 -19.83 45.48
CA GLN A 645 31.39 -19.47 44.09
C GLN A 645 30.83 -18.10 43.73
N ARG A 646 31.37 -17.48 42.66
CA ARG A 646 30.92 -16.18 42.14
C ARG A 646 29.49 -16.27 41.62
N MET A 647 28.57 -15.54 42.25
CA MET A 647 27.17 -15.42 41.81
C MET A 647 26.96 -14.26 40.84
N HIS A 648 27.89 -13.29 40.80
CA HIS A 648 27.96 -12.34 39.70
C HIS A 648 28.99 -12.80 38.66
N ARG A 649 28.54 -13.03 37.42
CA ARG A 649 29.42 -13.33 36.28
C ARG A 649 29.01 -12.51 35.06
N PRO A 650 29.93 -11.75 34.45
CA PRO A 650 29.66 -11.04 33.20
C PRO A 650 29.17 -11.97 32.09
N GLY A 651 28.20 -11.51 31.30
CA GLY A 651 27.70 -12.20 30.11
C GLY A 651 26.55 -13.20 30.33
N ILE A 652 26.20 -13.55 31.57
CA ILE A 652 25.07 -14.46 31.86
C ILE A 652 23.81 -13.64 32.11
N ARG A 653 22.98 -13.43 31.08
CA ARG A 653 21.72 -12.66 31.19
C ARG A 653 20.63 -13.39 31.97
N LEU A 654 19.63 -12.65 32.45
CA LEU A 654 18.53 -13.16 33.27
C LEU A 654 17.82 -14.37 32.64
N GLY A 655 17.41 -14.27 31.37
CA GLY A 655 16.76 -15.37 30.66
C GLY A 655 17.61 -16.64 30.62
N THR A 656 18.91 -16.52 30.33
CA THR A 656 19.85 -17.64 30.27
C THR A 656 20.05 -18.28 31.65
N ALA A 657 20.15 -17.47 32.70
CA ALA A 657 20.25 -17.96 34.08
C ALA A 657 19.00 -18.76 34.48
N ILE A 658 17.80 -18.27 34.14
CA ILE A 658 16.53 -18.95 34.45
C ILE A 658 16.39 -20.23 33.61
N ARG A 659 16.80 -20.24 32.33
CA ARG A 659 16.75 -21.43 31.46
C ARG A 659 17.56 -22.59 32.03
N ARG A 660 18.72 -22.30 32.64
CA ARG A 660 19.55 -23.33 33.30
C ARG A 660 18.86 -24.03 34.48
N LEU A 661 17.80 -23.43 35.03
CA LEU A 661 16.99 -24.07 36.08
C LEU A 661 15.95 -25.06 35.52
N VAL A 662 15.74 -25.10 34.20
CA VAL A 662 14.78 -25.99 33.54
C VAL A 662 15.49 -27.27 33.08
N PRO A 663 15.17 -28.46 33.63
CA PRO A 663 15.72 -29.72 33.15
C PRO A 663 15.35 -29.98 31.69
N THR A 664 16.27 -30.61 30.94
CA THR A 664 16.14 -30.87 29.48
C THR A 664 14.88 -31.67 29.13
N ASP A 665 14.46 -32.59 29.99
CA ASP A 665 13.30 -33.47 29.79
C ASP A 665 12.00 -32.93 30.43
N SER A 666 12.00 -31.68 30.90
CA SER A 666 10.83 -31.10 31.56
C SER A 666 9.72 -30.73 30.57
N ARG A 667 8.47 -30.96 31.01
CA ARG A 667 7.30 -30.44 30.28
C ARG A 667 7.40 -28.90 30.14
N PRO A 668 6.89 -28.33 29.04
CA PRO A 668 6.92 -26.87 28.79
C PRO A 668 6.22 -26.05 29.89
N ASP A 669 5.20 -26.61 30.54
CA ASP A 669 4.54 -26.03 31.71
C ASP A 669 5.18 -26.59 32.99
N ASN A 670 6.20 -25.91 33.49
CA ASN A 670 6.89 -26.24 34.74
C ASN A 670 6.92 -25.02 35.67
N PRO A 671 7.20 -25.20 36.98
CA PRO A 671 7.17 -24.10 37.94
C PRO A 671 8.13 -22.94 37.60
N VAL A 672 9.25 -23.22 36.93
CA VAL A 672 10.24 -22.21 36.53
C VAL A 672 9.72 -21.40 35.33
N THR A 673 9.09 -22.03 34.35
CA THR A 673 8.48 -21.33 33.20
C THR A 673 7.31 -20.46 33.65
N ARG A 674 6.52 -20.89 34.64
CA ARG A 674 5.48 -20.04 35.26
C ARG A 674 6.06 -18.82 35.98
N ARG A 675 7.16 -18.97 36.72
CA ARG A 675 7.85 -17.83 37.36
C ARG A 675 8.48 -16.88 36.35
N PHE A 676 8.99 -17.41 35.23
CA PHE A 676 9.47 -16.59 34.13
C PHE A 676 8.33 -15.78 33.49
N ALA A 677 7.17 -16.41 33.25
CA ALA A 677 6.00 -15.72 32.73
C ALA A 677 5.55 -14.56 33.65
N MET A 678 5.57 -14.75 34.98
CA MET A 678 5.26 -13.69 35.95
C MET A 678 6.15 -12.45 35.82
N LEU A 679 7.43 -12.61 35.45
CA LEU A 679 8.32 -11.47 35.20
C LEU A 679 7.88 -10.65 33.98
N SER A 680 7.45 -11.34 32.92
CA SER A 680 7.01 -10.73 31.67
C SER A 680 5.63 -10.06 31.80
N THR A 681 4.81 -10.50 32.76
CA THR A 681 3.44 -10.01 32.96
C THR A 681 3.29 -9.02 34.13
N ALA A 682 4.37 -8.71 34.85
CA ALA A 682 4.35 -7.77 35.97
C ALA A 682 3.94 -6.37 35.49
N ASP A 683 3.02 -5.70 36.19
CA ASP A 683 2.49 -4.37 35.82
C ASP A 683 3.25 -3.20 36.44
N SER A 684 3.84 -3.44 37.62
CA SER A 684 4.55 -2.42 38.41
C SER A 684 5.99 -2.85 38.72
N LEU A 685 6.84 -1.87 39.02
CA LEU A 685 8.21 -2.15 39.42
C LEU A 685 8.28 -3.00 40.70
N ASP A 686 7.39 -2.75 41.66
CA ASP A 686 7.35 -3.50 42.93
C ASP A 686 7.01 -4.98 42.71
N GLU A 687 6.05 -5.26 41.84
CA GLU A 687 5.69 -6.63 41.43
C GLU A 687 6.87 -7.31 40.70
N LEU A 688 7.50 -6.61 39.75
CA LEU A 688 8.67 -7.12 39.04
C LEU A 688 9.82 -7.45 40.01
N VAL A 689 10.16 -6.53 40.91
CA VAL A 689 11.23 -6.71 41.91
C VAL A 689 10.88 -7.82 42.90
N HIS A 690 9.61 -7.99 43.25
CA HIS A 690 9.15 -9.11 44.06
C HIS A 690 9.41 -10.45 43.35
N HIS A 691 8.99 -10.58 42.09
CA HIS A 691 9.21 -11.79 41.30
C HIS A 691 10.70 -12.07 41.04
N LEU A 692 11.49 -11.04 40.70
CA LEU A 692 12.94 -11.15 40.50
C LEU A 692 13.65 -11.68 41.75
N ARG A 693 13.24 -11.24 42.94
CA ARG A 693 13.82 -11.74 44.20
C ARG A 693 13.52 -13.23 44.41
N GLY A 694 12.30 -13.66 44.11
CA GLY A 694 11.93 -15.07 44.12
C GLY A 694 12.73 -15.91 43.12
N VAL A 695 13.06 -15.35 41.96
CA VAL A 695 13.94 -16.00 40.96
C VAL A 695 15.40 -16.05 41.44
N VAL A 696 15.93 -14.98 42.00
CA VAL A 696 17.29 -14.93 42.55
C VAL A 696 17.49 -15.96 43.67
N GLN A 697 16.46 -16.20 44.48
CA GLN A 697 16.51 -17.28 45.48
C GLN A 697 16.59 -18.68 44.86
N LEU A 698 15.89 -18.93 43.75
CA LEU A 698 16.03 -20.20 43.01
C LEU A 698 17.41 -20.34 42.38
N LEU A 699 17.91 -19.27 41.75
CA LEU A 699 19.26 -19.23 41.18
C LEU A 699 20.31 -19.53 42.24
N ARG A 700 20.16 -18.95 43.43
CA ARG A 700 21.01 -19.25 44.60
C ARG A 700 20.92 -20.72 44.99
N GLY A 701 19.73 -21.29 45.07
CA GLY A 701 19.53 -22.71 45.41
C GLY A 701 20.22 -23.66 44.43
N ALA A 702 20.25 -23.30 43.15
CA ALA A 702 20.93 -24.08 42.10
C ALA A 702 22.40 -23.68 41.86
N GLY A 703 22.89 -22.63 42.52
CA GLY A 703 24.24 -22.09 42.29
C GLY A 703 24.46 -21.49 40.89
N THR A 704 23.42 -20.97 40.25
CA THR A 704 23.48 -20.43 38.88
C THR A 704 23.81 -18.93 38.90
N PRO A 705 24.94 -18.48 38.35
CA PRO A 705 25.33 -17.06 38.35
C PRO A 705 24.50 -16.18 37.41
N LEU A 706 24.53 -14.86 37.65
CA LEU A 706 23.81 -13.83 36.90
C LEU A 706 24.67 -12.57 36.68
N ASP A 707 24.52 -11.90 35.55
CA ASP A 707 25.11 -10.60 35.29
C ASP A 707 24.21 -9.48 35.87
N TYR A 708 24.60 -8.93 37.02
CA TYR A 708 23.88 -7.87 37.71
C TYR A 708 24.05 -6.49 37.06
N GLY A 709 25.10 -6.29 36.26
CA GLY A 709 25.26 -5.07 35.46
C GLY A 709 24.24 -5.02 34.33
N TRP A 710 24.06 -6.14 33.61
CA TRP A 710 22.98 -6.25 32.61
C TRP A 710 21.59 -6.15 33.25
N LEU A 711 21.37 -6.81 34.40
CA LEU A 711 20.09 -6.70 35.10
C LEU A 711 19.77 -5.24 35.51
N ALA A 712 20.77 -4.47 35.94
CA ALA A 712 20.57 -3.06 36.30
C ALA A 712 20.18 -2.22 35.07
N GLN A 713 20.85 -2.44 33.94
CA GLN A 713 20.49 -1.77 32.70
C GLN A 713 19.08 -2.14 32.23
N ASP A 714 18.71 -3.41 32.35
CA ASP A 714 17.38 -3.91 32.00
C ASP A 714 16.30 -3.28 32.91
N LEU A 715 16.54 -3.19 34.22
CA LEU A 715 15.62 -2.55 35.16
C LEU A 715 15.47 -1.04 34.90
N SER A 716 16.56 -0.33 34.57
CA SER A 716 16.48 1.08 34.21
C SER A 716 15.66 1.29 32.92
N ASN A 717 15.88 0.45 31.90
CA ASN A 717 15.12 0.50 30.65
C ASN A 717 13.64 0.10 30.84
N TRP A 718 13.36 -0.90 31.67
CA TRP A 718 11.99 -1.34 31.96
C TRP A 718 11.15 -0.23 32.60
N GLN A 719 11.74 0.57 33.50
CA GLN A 719 11.09 1.72 34.15
C GLN A 719 10.72 2.86 33.19
N ARG A 720 11.26 2.90 31.96
CA ARG A 720 10.92 3.93 30.97
C ARG A 720 9.53 3.72 30.35
N GLY A 721 8.93 2.53 30.51
CA GLY A 721 7.66 2.18 29.87
C GLY A 721 7.76 2.02 28.36
N GLY A 722 6.62 1.79 27.68
CA GLY A 722 6.54 1.71 26.21
C GLY A 722 7.51 0.72 25.56
N ASP A 723 8.08 1.11 24.41
CA ASP A 723 9.03 0.31 23.63
C ASP A 723 10.25 -0.18 24.43
N PRO A 724 10.94 0.64 25.26
CA PRO A 724 12.03 0.17 26.12
C PRO A 724 11.65 -1.03 26.99
N ARG A 725 10.46 -1.05 27.58
CA ARG A 725 9.97 -2.15 28.41
C ARG A 725 9.74 -3.41 27.59
N THR A 726 9.09 -3.29 26.44
CA THR A 726 8.85 -4.42 25.51
C THR A 726 10.17 -5.04 25.05
N ARG A 727 11.17 -4.22 24.71
CA ARG A 727 12.51 -4.68 24.32
C ARG A 727 13.23 -5.45 25.43
N VAL A 728 13.09 -5.03 26.69
CA VAL A 728 13.66 -5.75 27.85
C VAL A 728 13.02 -7.13 28.00
N ILE A 729 11.69 -7.21 27.94
CA ILE A 729 10.96 -8.47 28.08
C ILE A 729 11.32 -9.42 26.93
N LEU A 730 11.40 -8.92 25.69
CA LEU A 730 11.88 -9.68 24.54
C LEU A 730 13.32 -10.16 24.75
N ALA A 731 14.24 -9.31 25.20
CA ALA A 731 15.62 -9.70 25.47
C ALA A 731 15.73 -10.83 26.51
N TRP A 732 14.93 -10.78 27.57
CA TRP A 732 14.83 -11.87 28.55
C TRP A 732 14.25 -13.14 27.94
N GLY A 733 13.17 -13.01 27.18
CA GLY A 733 12.52 -14.10 26.46
C GLY A 733 13.48 -14.82 25.52
N ARG A 734 14.20 -14.07 24.68
CA ARG A 734 15.13 -14.61 23.70
C ARG A 734 16.27 -15.37 24.39
N ALA A 735 16.83 -14.78 25.45
CA ALA A 735 17.86 -15.43 26.27
C ALA A 735 17.36 -16.69 27.02
N PHE A 736 16.05 -16.79 27.29
CA PHE A 736 15.45 -17.97 27.93
C PHE A 736 15.13 -19.09 26.94
N HIS A 737 14.54 -18.76 25.79
CA HIS A 737 14.05 -19.75 24.82
C HIS A 737 15.13 -20.22 23.84
N PHE A 738 16.12 -19.37 23.50
CA PHE A 738 17.04 -19.62 22.38
C PHE A 738 18.53 -19.57 22.76
N ALA A 739 18.87 -19.35 24.03
CA ALA A 739 20.24 -19.57 24.47
C ALA A 739 20.62 -21.04 24.23
N THR A 740 21.64 -21.25 23.41
CA THR A 740 22.24 -22.57 23.18
C THR A 740 22.69 -23.19 24.50
N GLY A 741 22.53 -24.51 24.60
CA GLY A 741 22.81 -25.32 25.80
C GLY A 741 24.24 -25.17 26.35
N PRO A 742 24.52 -25.76 27.52
CA PRO A 742 25.66 -25.40 28.36
C PRO A 742 26.99 -25.55 27.63
N ALA A 743 27.87 -24.54 27.82
CA ALA A 743 29.29 -24.68 27.52
C ALA A 743 29.80 -25.98 28.14
N THR A 744 30.37 -26.82 27.28
CA THR A 744 31.09 -28.05 27.60
C THR A 744 31.93 -27.84 28.86
N ALA A 745 31.76 -28.74 29.83
CA ALA A 745 32.66 -28.86 30.96
C ALA A 745 34.09 -29.01 30.39
N ALA A 746 34.95 -28.04 30.71
CA ALA A 746 36.37 -28.16 30.43
C ALA A 746 36.88 -29.41 31.15
N THR A 747 37.28 -30.41 30.38
CA THR A 747 38.04 -31.57 30.86
C THR A 747 39.28 -31.05 31.59
N PRO A 748 39.56 -31.49 32.83
CA PRO A 748 40.80 -31.10 33.49
C PRO A 748 41.97 -31.72 32.73
N VAL A 749 42.88 -30.88 32.24
CA VAL A 749 44.21 -31.30 31.80
C VAL A 749 44.93 -31.79 33.05
N ILE A 750 45.18 -33.10 33.12
CA ILE A 750 46.12 -33.70 34.05
C ILE A 750 47.49 -33.63 33.37
N GLU A 751 48.29 -32.63 33.75
CA GLU A 751 49.76 -32.73 33.82
C GLU A 751 50.09 -33.18 35.25
N GLN A 752 51.04 -34.06 35.59
CA GLN A 752 52.08 -34.82 34.90
C GLN A 752 52.55 -35.91 35.88
N ALA A 753 53.08 -37.02 35.37
CA ALA A 753 54.33 -37.62 35.83
C ALA A 753 55.01 -38.30 34.64
#